data_AF-A0A2V6NQ80-F1
#
_entry.id   AF-A0A2V6NQ80-F1
#
_cell.length_a   1.000
_cell.length_b   1.000
_cell.length_c   1.000
_cell.angle_alpha   90.00
_cell.angle_beta   90.00
_cell.angle_gamma   90.00
#
_symmetry.space_group_name_H-M   'P 1'
#
loop_
_entity.id
_entity.type
_entity.pdbx_description
1 polymer ?
#
loop_
_entity_poly.entity_id
_entity_poly.type
_entity_poly.pdbx_seq_one_letter_code
_entity_poly.pdbx_strand_id
1 'polypeptide(L)'
;MPASSAALAAATKSLFFSLPVAFDPGQSIGPYLATADHDPHGEPYRFLDMGALIATQAFGENDPAVVKAVLRHLPYAVSRFAHSEYQTIVSLRLKGELNRIAPAGTPRHFVVNTGAEAVENAIKSVLLNRVRTAGEADGGFIVSFEGAFHGRTLGSLAVTHRKKARLGFPTFDWPDVSFPADDAGAKVTARREERSLKQLWDLLVSGRLPHAEKSKENFQRELAAIDEFLADSGRDVTEFVQAQRAVMSAEVVRRSRRVAAVLVEPIQGEGGVRLTTPRFMRRLRLLTRIYDVPLVFDEVQTGWGMTGRLWAHELFELPCPPDVVTWAKKAQNGVLFVSEELATFFQEEKKFNTTWEGDPVGMVRLMALLDHLDLEQVRGTGAWARAGLDGLARDYREIIQNVRGAGVMLAFDVARADWRDALRDRAFRLGLVLLPAGERALRFYPRYDTEPYALDEALAILRRAVDDIVGGRVVPSARAAGPEIRVGALECPLEAIEVFDITPASFETLKAQIMAVEIERYGAVSQYPPDVMRAGRRPLLQFTAEMLESTLGNPRAIGVALRDRVSQRIVAYALGSALENHDEEGVGADPRQGENNTYYLQALATLPSVQNHVEIENHLLEIVRSRARAAGFEFLSALIEERIHQTGPAWFREAEILQTIDNYLRSGIRFVYAQVNLAGAGEPEAAAPSARGG
;
A
#
# COMPACT_ATOMS: atom_id res chain seq x y z
N MET A 1 18.73 8.85 15.14
CA MET A 1 18.06 9.78 14.21
C MET A 1 18.27 11.25 14.64
N PRO A 2 19.51 11.80 14.53
CA PRO A 2 19.80 13.19 14.87
C PRO A 2 19.15 14.22 13.94
N ALA A 3 19.08 13.98 12.62
CA ALA A 3 18.55 14.92 11.65
C ALA A 3 17.04 15.14 11.85
N SER A 4 16.28 14.05 12.03
CA SER A 4 14.87 14.12 12.41
C SER A 4 14.67 14.89 13.71
N SER A 5 15.48 14.60 14.74
CA SER A 5 15.37 15.27 16.04
C SER A 5 15.59 16.78 15.93
N ALA A 6 16.59 17.21 15.15
CA ALA A 6 16.86 18.61 14.89
C ALA A 6 15.73 19.29 14.12
N ALA A 7 15.21 18.65 13.06
CA ALA A 7 14.10 19.18 12.26
C ALA A 7 12.81 19.35 13.09
N LEU A 8 12.46 18.35 13.90
CA LEU A 8 11.30 18.40 14.78
C LEU A 8 11.48 19.46 15.88
N ALA A 9 12.68 19.58 16.46
CA ALA A 9 13.00 20.61 17.45
C ALA A 9 12.86 22.03 16.86
N ALA A 10 13.34 22.24 15.63
CA ALA A 10 13.21 23.51 14.92
C ALA A 10 11.74 23.87 14.63
N ALA A 11 10.90 22.86 14.42
CA ALA A 11 9.47 23.01 14.15
C ALA A 11 8.59 23.04 15.42
N THR A 12 9.15 23.06 16.63
CA THR A 12 8.42 22.95 17.92
C THR A 12 7.26 23.92 18.14
N LYS A 13 7.22 25.04 17.40
CA LYS A 13 6.09 25.99 17.43
C LYS A 13 4.85 25.48 16.68
N SER A 14 4.98 24.42 15.88
CA SER A 14 3.86 23.70 15.26
C SER A 14 3.10 22.90 16.31
N LEU A 15 1.79 22.79 16.14
CA LEU A 15 0.89 22.19 17.14
C LEU A 15 0.81 20.66 17.06
N PHE A 16 1.30 20.05 15.98
CA PHE A 16 1.08 18.63 15.71
C PHE A 16 2.30 17.94 15.08
N PHE A 17 2.75 16.86 15.73
CA PHE A 17 3.64 15.85 15.18
C PHE A 17 3.07 14.48 15.52
N SER A 18 2.95 13.59 14.53
CA SER A 18 2.38 12.26 14.72
C SER A 18 3.43 11.17 14.92
N LEU A 19 4.58 11.28 14.24
CA LEU A 19 5.68 10.32 14.29
C LEU A 19 6.98 11.03 14.68
N PRO A 20 7.90 10.34 15.38
CA PRO A 20 9.12 10.95 15.91
C PRO A 20 10.26 11.01 14.87
N VAL A 21 9.93 10.98 13.57
CA VAL A 21 10.89 10.96 12.45
C VAL A 21 10.46 11.95 11.37
N ALA A 22 11.43 12.56 10.71
CA ALA A 22 11.23 13.37 9.53
C ALA A 22 11.44 12.48 8.29
N PHE A 23 10.40 12.34 7.48
CA PHE A 23 10.48 11.62 6.21
C PHE A 23 11.03 12.52 5.10
N ASP A 24 11.84 11.93 4.21
CA ASP A 24 12.27 12.52 2.95
C ASP A 24 11.61 11.74 1.80
N PRO A 25 10.48 12.24 1.26
CA PRO A 25 9.80 11.59 0.16
C PRO A 25 10.67 11.44 -1.10
N GLY A 26 11.69 12.30 -1.28
CA GLY A 26 12.58 12.26 -2.45
C GLY A 26 13.45 11.00 -2.53
N GLN A 27 13.63 10.31 -1.40
CA GLN A 27 14.42 9.07 -1.29
C GLN A 27 13.57 7.82 -1.01
N SER A 28 12.25 7.99 -0.92
CA SER A 28 11.30 6.89 -0.70
C SER A 28 11.12 6.07 -1.98
N ILE A 29 10.77 4.79 -1.88
CA ILE A 29 10.58 3.93 -3.05
C ILE A 29 9.56 2.84 -2.74
N GLY A 30 8.60 2.65 -3.63
CA GLY A 30 7.58 1.61 -3.45
C GLY A 30 6.85 1.77 -2.10
N PRO A 31 6.73 0.72 -1.27
CA PRO A 31 6.10 0.83 0.04
C PRO A 31 7.03 1.38 1.14
N TYR A 32 8.28 1.75 0.83
CA TYR A 32 9.29 2.17 1.81
C TYR A 32 9.44 3.69 1.88
N LEU A 33 9.17 4.26 3.05
CA LEU A 33 9.33 5.67 3.37
C LEU A 33 10.72 5.95 3.93
N ALA A 34 11.52 6.72 3.19
CA ALA A 34 12.85 7.13 3.63
C ALA A 34 12.77 8.26 4.66
N THR A 35 13.68 8.26 5.63
CA THR A 35 13.85 9.35 6.58
C THR A 35 14.95 10.31 6.13
N ALA A 36 14.98 11.50 6.72
CA ALA A 36 16.10 12.44 6.57
C ALA A 36 17.39 11.96 7.27
N ASP A 37 17.31 10.92 8.10
CA ASP A 37 18.45 10.31 8.77
C ASP A 37 19.05 9.18 7.92
N HIS A 38 20.37 9.06 7.99
CA HIS A 38 21.14 8.08 7.22
C HIS A 38 21.97 7.18 8.17
N ASP A 39 22.30 5.99 7.70
CA ASP A 39 23.23 5.08 8.34
C ASP A 39 24.69 5.54 8.14
N PRO A 40 25.70 4.88 8.76
CA PRO A 40 27.10 5.26 8.61
C PRO A 40 27.64 5.23 7.16
N HIS A 41 26.98 4.50 6.26
CA HIS A 41 27.34 4.42 4.84
C HIS A 41 26.67 5.50 3.99
N GLY A 42 25.78 6.30 4.60
CA GLY A 42 25.06 7.37 3.93
C GLY A 42 23.75 6.93 3.28
N GLU A 43 23.25 5.71 3.55
CA GLU A 43 21.93 5.27 3.07
C GLU A 43 20.83 5.74 4.03
N PRO A 44 19.68 6.25 3.54
CA PRO A 44 18.60 6.71 4.41
C PRO A 44 17.94 5.52 5.12
N TYR A 45 17.58 5.71 6.39
CA TYR A 45 16.72 4.73 7.07
C TYR A 45 15.35 4.69 6.38
N ARG A 46 14.82 3.50 6.14
CA ARG A 46 13.55 3.28 5.46
C ARG A 46 12.55 2.57 6.37
N PHE A 47 11.29 2.96 6.26
CA PHE A 47 10.17 2.38 6.99
C PHE A 47 9.16 1.82 6.01
N LEU A 48 8.78 0.56 6.20
CA LEU A 48 7.72 -0.06 5.45
C LEU A 48 6.35 0.48 5.90
N ASP A 49 5.58 1.05 4.98
CA ASP A 49 4.30 1.72 5.29
C ASP A 49 3.10 0.80 5.07
N MET A 50 2.56 0.27 6.17
CA MET A 50 1.28 -0.44 6.21
C MET A 50 0.15 0.45 6.78
N GLY A 51 0.32 1.77 6.73
CA GLY A 51 -0.72 2.77 6.97
C GLY A 51 -1.22 3.45 5.70
N ALA A 52 -0.55 3.20 4.57
CA ALA A 52 -0.77 3.82 3.28
C ALA A 52 -0.88 5.37 3.32
N LEU A 53 -0.02 6.04 4.09
CA LEU A 53 -0.12 7.48 4.42
C LEU A 53 -1.54 7.89 4.87
N ILE A 54 -2.12 7.11 5.79
CA ILE A 54 -3.52 7.25 6.24
C ILE A 54 -4.50 6.99 5.08
N ALA A 55 -4.23 5.95 4.30
CA ALA A 55 -4.98 5.51 3.11
C ALA A 55 -5.09 6.57 1.98
N THR A 56 -4.16 7.53 1.92
CA THR A 56 -4.10 8.59 0.89
C THR A 56 -3.32 8.17 -0.35
N GLN A 57 -2.40 7.24 -0.19
CA GLN A 57 -1.47 6.87 -1.24
C GLN A 57 -1.72 5.41 -1.62
N ALA A 58 -2.28 5.22 -2.81
CA ALA A 58 -2.76 3.92 -3.29
C ALA A 58 -1.62 3.03 -3.81
N PHE A 59 -0.65 3.62 -4.50
CA PHE A 59 0.49 2.96 -5.12
C PHE A 59 1.80 3.35 -4.43
N GLY A 60 2.89 2.68 -4.79
CA GLY A 60 4.22 2.99 -4.27
C GLY A 60 4.67 4.45 -4.44
N GLU A 61 5.66 4.84 -3.63
CA GLU A 61 6.33 6.13 -3.74
C GLU A 61 7.20 6.20 -5.00
N ASN A 62 7.33 7.41 -5.54
CA ASN A 62 8.23 7.76 -6.65
C ASN A 62 8.08 6.92 -7.94
N ASP A 63 6.84 6.57 -8.30
CA ASP A 63 6.52 6.00 -9.61
C ASP A 63 7.06 6.90 -10.76
N PRO A 64 7.96 6.39 -11.62
CA PRO A 64 8.57 7.17 -12.69
C PRO A 64 7.57 7.76 -13.69
N ALA A 65 6.46 7.08 -13.96
CA ALA A 65 5.41 7.56 -14.87
C ALA A 65 4.66 8.75 -14.24
N VAL A 66 4.37 8.68 -12.94
CA VAL A 66 3.75 9.79 -12.19
C VAL A 66 4.69 10.99 -12.11
N VAL A 67 5.97 10.77 -11.79
CA VAL A 67 6.99 11.85 -11.75
C VAL A 67 7.08 12.52 -13.13
N LYS A 68 7.17 11.74 -14.21
CA LYS A 68 7.17 12.26 -15.58
C LYS A 68 5.89 13.03 -15.92
N ALA A 69 4.73 12.57 -15.46
CA ALA A 69 3.46 13.26 -15.66
C ALA A 69 3.45 14.62 -14.95
N VAL A 70 3.92 14.68 -13.70
CA VAL A 70 4.03 15.94 -12.93
C VAL A 70 5.02 16.89 -13.61
N LEU A 71 6.21 16.43 -13.99
CA LEU A 71 7.20 17.27 -14.68
C LEU A 71 6.67 17.85 -16.00
N ARG A 72 5.97 17.03 -16.80
CA ARG A 72 5.34 17.48 -18.05
C ARG A 72 4.28 18.57 -17.81
N HIS A 73 3.56 18.49 -16.69
CA HIS A 73 2.50 19.44 -16.34
C HIS A 73 2.95 20.50 -15.34
N LEU A 74 4.25 20.64 -15.08
CA LEU A 74 4.77 21.64 -14.15
C LEU A 74 4.30 23.07 -14.46
N PRO A 75 4.15 23.52 -15.73
CA PRO A 75 3.59 24.84 -16.03
C PRO A 75 2.18 25.08 -15.46
N TYR A 76 1.36 24.02 -15.26
CA TYR A 76 0.03 24.12 -14.65
C TYR A 76 0.08 24.18 -13.12
N ALA A 77 1.22 23.83 -12.51
CA ALA A 77 1.42 23.82 -11.06
C ALA A 77 2.15 25.06 -10.53
N VAL A 78 2.85 25.81 -11.39
CA VAL A 78 3.57 27.05 -11.00
C VAL A 78 2.60 28.11 -10.48
N SER A 79 1.42 28.23 -11.09
CA SER A 79 0.36 29.14 -10.63
C SER A 79 -0.84 28.35 -10.13
N ARG A 80 -1.38 28.72 -8.97
CA ARG A 80 -2.59 28.10 -8.42
C ARG A 80 -3.84 28.83 -8.93
N PHE A 81 -4.54 28.21 -9.86
CA PHE A 81 -5.78 28.76 -10.43
C PHE A 81 -6.96 28.59 -9.47
N ALA A 82 -7.87 29.57 -9.50
CA ALA A 82 -9.17 29.48 -8.86
C ALA A 82 -10.15 28.79 -9.81
N HIS A 83 -10.09 27.45 -9.88
CA HIS A 83 -10.81 26.69 -10.91
C HIS A 83 -12.33 26.90 -10.86
N SER A 84 -12.89 27.28 -9.71
CA SER A 84 -14.31 27.62 -9.56
C SER A 84 -14.79 28.68 -10.56
N GLU A 85 -13.92 29.59 -10.98
CA GLU A 85 -14.23 30.67 -11.93
C GLU A 85 -13.36 30.55 -13.20
N TYR A 86 -12.10 30.08 -13.07
CA TYR A 86 -11.12 29.98 -14.15
C TYR A 86 -10.75 28.53 -14.43
N GLN A 87 -11.63 27.82 -15.14
CA GLN A 87 -11.39 26.42 -15.53
C GLN A 87 -10.15 26.32 -16.42
N THR A 88 -9.30 25.32 -16.16
CA THR A 88 -8.11 25.03 -16.96
C THR A 88 -8.32 23.75 -17.78
N ILE A 89 -7.47 23.52 -18.78
CA ILE A 89 -7.51 22.26 -19.55
C ILE A 89 -7.34 21.05 -18.62
N VAL A 90 -6.49 21.16 -17.59
CA VAL A 90 -6.28 20.11 -16.59
C VAL A 90 -7.54 19.89 -15.75
N SER A 91 -8.20 20.96 -15.28
CA SER A 91 -9.42 20.81 -14.48
C SER A 91 -10.58 20.22 -15.30
N LEU A 92 -10.74 20.63 -16.56
CA LEU A 92 -11.76 20.08 -17.46
C LEU A 92 -11.47 18.61 -17.81
N ARG A 93 -10.20 18.24 -18.00
CA ARG A 93 -9.81 16.84 -18.24
C ARG A 93 -10.09 15.97 -17.02
N LEU A 94 -9.75 16.43 -15.81
CA LEU A 94 -10.09 15.72 -14.58
C LEU A 94 -11.60 15.48 -14.49
N LYS A 95 -12.42 16.50 -14.74
CA LYS A 95 -13.89 16.37 -14.76
C LYS A 95 -14.36 15.33 -15.79
N GLY A 96 -13.74 15.28 -16.97
CA GLY A 96 -13.95 14.21 -17.95
C GLY A 96 -13.65 12.82 -17.41
N GLU A 97 -12.51 12.64 -16.73
CA GLU A 97 -12.16 11.37 -16.09
C GLU A 97 -13.08 10.99 -14.93
N LEU A 98 -13.55 11.97 -14.14
CA LEU A 98 -14.51 11.72 -13.06
C LEU A 98 -15.84 11.15 -13.59
N ASN A 99 -16.28 11.55 -14.78
CA ASN A 99 -17.47 10.95 -15.43
C ASN A 99 -17.27 9.45 -15.70
N ARG A 100 -16.05 9.02 -16.04
CA ARG A 100 -15.72 7.62 -16.36
C ARG A 100 -15.82 6.71 -15.13
N ILE A 101 -15.53 7.25 -13.96
CA ILE A 101 -15.46 6.48 -12.70
C ILE A 101 -16.62 6.81 -11.74
N ALA A 102 -17.57 7.64 -12.14
CA ALA A 102 -18.68 8.05 -11.28
C ALA A 102 -19.44 6.82 -10.76
N PRO A 103 -19.76 6.75 -9.46
CA PRO A 103 -20.56 5.66 -8.92
C PRO A 103 -21.93 5.58 -9.62
N ALA A 104 -22.48 4.37 -9.69
CA ALA A 104 -23.81 4.18 -10.26
C ALA A 104 -24.84 5.09 -9.54
N GLY A 105 -25.73 5.72 -10.32
CA GLY A 105 -26.77 6.61 -9.79
C GLY A 105 -26.33 8.01 -9.33
N THR A 106 -25.03 8.31 -9.31
CA THR A 106 -24.50 9.64 -8.92
C THR A 106 -23.66 10.30 -10.01
N PRO A 107 -24.25 10.61 -11.19
CA PRO A 107 -23.50 11.03 -12.38
C PRO A 107 -22.94 12.46 -12.30
N ARG A 108 -23.38 13.28 -11.35
CA ARG A 108 -22.96 14.68 -11.23
C ARG A 108 -21.86 14.78 -10.17
N HIS A 109 -20.83 15.60 -10.43
CA HIS A 109 -19.72 15.72 -9.50
C HIS A 109 -19.34 17.19 -9.20
N PHE A 110 -18.85 17.43 -7.99
CA PHE A 110 -18.27 18.70 -7.55
C PHE A 110 -16.91 18.44 -6.88
N VAL A 111 -15.88 19.20 -7.28
CA VAL A 111 -14.52 19.03 -6.78
C VAL A 111 -14.22 20.09 -5.72
N VAL A 112 -13.53 19.67 -4.66
CA VAL A 112 -13.10 20.49 -3.53
C VAL A 112 -11.70 20.07 -3.08
N ASN A 113 -11.12 20.68 -2.06
CA ASN A 113 -9.71 20.45 -1.74
C ASN A 113 -9.49 19.27 -0.79
N THR A 114 -10.47 18.94 0.04
CA THR A 114 -10.29 17.96 1.11
C THR A 114 -11.52 17.05 1.28
N GLY A 115 -11.33 15.89 1.93
CA GLY A 115 -12.43 14.99 2.27
C GLY A 115 -13.46 15.63 3.22
N ALA A 116 -13.02 16.46 4.17
CA ALA A 116 -13.95 17.16 5.05
C ALA A 116 -14.81 18.16 4.26
N GLU A 117 -14.23 18.88 3.29
CA GLU A 117 -15.02 19.74 2.39
C GLU A 117 -16.00 18.93 1.53
N ALA A 118 -15.64 17.73 1.08
CA ALA A 118 -16.54 16.88 0.31
C ALA A 118 -17.75 16.47 1.15
N VAL A 119 -17.52 16.05 2.40
CA VAL A 119 -18.58 15.74 3.38
C VAL A 119 -19.44 16.97 3.71
N GLU A 120 -18.84 18.15 3.92
CA GLU A 120 -19.60 19.38 4.16
C GLU A 120 -20.53 19.72 2.98
N ASN A 121 -20.06 19.55 1.75
CA ASN A 121 -20.90 19.80 0.58
C ASN A 121 -21.95 18.69 0.37
N ALA A 122 -21.69 17.44 0.76
CA ALA A 122 -22.72 16.40 0.85
C ALA A 122 -23.82 16.81 1.84
N ILE A 123 -23.45 17.20 3.06
CA ILE A 123 -24.38 17.67 4.10
C ILE A 123 -25.21 18.86 3.61
N LYS A 124 -24.57 19.87 3.01
CA LYS A 124 -25.27 21.03 2.45
C LYS A 124 -26.26 20.64 1.36
N SER A 125 -25.89 19.70 0.47
CA SER A 125 -26.77 19.26 -0.63
C SER A 125 -28.07 18.63 -0.14
N VAL A 126 -27.97 17.75 0.87
CA VAL A 126 -29.15 17.05 1.41
C VAL A 126 -30.00 17.94 2.31
N LEU A 127 -29.40 18.85 3.09
CA LEU A 127 -30.15 19.84 3.88
C LEU A 127 -30.90 20.81 2.96
N LEU A 128 -30.26 21.32 1.91
CA LEU A 128 -30.89 22.23 0.96
C LEU A 128 -32.00 21.53 0.17
N ASN A 129 -31.78 20.29 -0.26
CA ASN A 129 -32.83 19.47 -0.86
C ASN A 129 -34.03 19.37 0.08
N ARG A 130 -33.80 19.17 1.37
CA ARG A 130 -34.90 19.05 2.33
C ARG A 130 -35.71 20.34 2.49
N VAL A 131 -35.04 21.48 2.64
CA VAL A 131 -35.71 22.80 2.71
C VAL A 131 -36.62 23.01 1.49
N ARG A 132 -36.13 22.66 0.30
CA ARG A 132 -36.86 22.88 -0.96
C ARG A 132 -38.02 21.91 -1.18
N THR A 133 -37.84 20.64 -0.82
CA THR A 133 -38.86 19.59 -1.03
C THR A 133 -39.91 19.56 0.08
N ALA A 134 -39.57 20.00 1.30
CA ALA A 134 -40.51 20.08 2.40
C ALA A 134 -41.30 21.40 2.45
N GLY A 135 -40.78 22.48 1.85
CA GLY A 135 -41.38 23.82 1.94
C GLY A 135 -41.25 24.45 3.34
N GLU A 136 -40.37 23.89 4.18
CA GLU A 136 -40.08 24.37 5.53
C GLU A 136 -38.69 25.02 5.57
N ALA A 137 -38.51 26.03 6.43
CA ALA A 137 -37.22 26.73 6.57
C ALA A 137 -36.16 25.90 7.33
N ASP A 138 -36.57 24.84 8.03
CA ASP A 138 -35.68 23.94 8.78
C ASP A 138 -35.14 22.83 7.86
N GLY A 139 -33.82 22.72 7.75
CA GLY A 139 -33.14 21.69 6.97
C GLY A 139 -33.18 20.30 7.62
N GLY A 140 -33.66 20.19 8.87
CA GLY A 140 -33.75 18.93 9.59
C GLY A 140 -32.41 18.49 10.20
N PHE A 141 -32.25 17.18 10.39
CA PHE A 141 -31.04 16.59 10.97
C PHE A 141 -30.50 15.43 10.13
N ILE A 142 -29.19 15.22 10.22
CA ILE A 142 -28.50 14.08 9.61
C ILE A 142 -28.46 12.94 10.64
N VAL A 143 -28.71 11.71 10.20
CA VAL A 143 -28.48 10.52 11.02
C VAL A 143 -27.14 9.92 10.64
N SER A 144 -26.27 9.73 11.63
CA SER A 144 -24.95 9.10 11.47
C SER A 144 -24.84 7.86 12.36
N PHE A 145 -23.68 7.22 12.40
CA PHE A 145 -23.49 5.96 13.11
C PHE A 145 -22.44 6.04 14.23
N GLU A 146 -22.68 5.30 15.31
CA GLU A 146 -21.70 5.11 16.38
C GLU A 146 -20.39 4.54 15.82
N GLY A 147 -19.28 5.21 16.13
CA GLY A 147 -17.94 4.86 15.65
C GLY A 147 -17.52 5.56 14.35
N ALA A 148 -18.41 6.31 13.71
CA ALA A 148 -18.12 6.96 12.43
C ALA A 148 -17.12 8.11 12.54
N PHE A 149 -16.40 8.36 11.44
CA PHE A 149 -15.51 9.50 11.26
C PHE A 149 -15.67 10.10 9.86
N HIS A 150 -16.16 11.34 9.82
CA HIS A 150 -16.43 12.04 8.56
C HIS A 150 -15.64 13.36 8.42
N GLY A 151 -14.88 13.75 9.45
CA GLY A 151 -14.01 14.91 9.40
C GLY A 151 -13.95 15.68 10.71
N ARG A 152 -13.39 16.89 10.63
CA ARG A 152 -13.16 17.78 11.78
C ARG A 152 -13.61 19.23 11.54
N THR A 153 -14.26 19.51 10.41
CA THR A 153 -14.97 20.79 10.18
C THR A 153 -16.32 20.74 10.90
N LEU A 154 -16.96 21.87 11.23
CA LEU A 154 -18.09 21.88 12.17
C LEU A 154 -19.27 20.96 11.78
N GLY A 155 -19.62 20.86 10.50
CA GLY A 155 -20.67 19.96 10.00
C GLY A 155 -20.22 18.51 9.99
N SER A 156 -19.04 18.21 9.43
CA SER A 156 -18.48 16.84 9.42
C SER A 156 -18.17 16.31 10.84
N LEU A 157 -17.85 17.21 11.77
CA LEU A 157 -17.65 16.92 13.18
C LEU A 157 -18.97 16.55 13.88
N ALA A 158 -20.09 17.15 13.48
CA ALA A 158 -21.41 16.85 14.05
C ALA A 158 -21.87 15.41 13.76
N VAL A 159 -21.47 14.86 12.60
CA VAL A 159 -21.72 13.46 12.21
C VAL A 159 -20.56 12.52 12.59
N THR A 160 -19.45 13.04 13.12
CA THR A 160 -18.35 12.22 13.65
C THR A 160 -18.62 11.81 15.10
N HIS A 161 -18.74 10.51 15.37
CA HIS A 161 -19.23 10.02 16.66
C HIS A 161 -18.30 10.33 17.85
N ARG A 162 -16.97 10.39 17.65
CA ARG A 162 -15.98 10.42 18.74
C ARG A 162 -16.21 11.60 19.70
N LYS A 163 -16.82 11.35 20.86
CA LYS A 163 -17.20 12.37 21.86
C LYS A 163 -16.05 13.31 22.26
N LYS A 164 -14.84 12.77 22.47
CA LYS A 164 -13.64 13.57 22.78
C LYS A 164 -13.27 14.57 21.67
N ALA A 165 -13.57 14.26 20.41
CA ALA A 165 -13.30 15.17 19.29
C ALA A 165 -14.33 16.30 19.20
N ARG A 166 -15.57 16.06 19.66
CA ARG A 166 -16.66 17.05 19.69
C ARG A 166 -16.59 17.99 20.92
N LEU A 167 -15.94 17.54 22.00
CA LEU A 167 -15.93 18.25 23.28
C LEU A 167 -15.36 19.67 23.15
N GLY A 168 -16.13 20.66 23.60
CA GLY A 168 -15.71 22.07 23.64
C GLY A 168 -15.97 22.87 22.37
N PHE A 169 -16.48 22.25 21.30
CA PHE A 169 -16.85 22.96 20.07
C PHE A 169 -18.37 23.15 19.96
N PRO A 170 -18.86 24.30 19.48
CA PRO A 170 -20.25 24.42 19.09
C PRO A 170 -20.51 23.51 17.89
N THR A 171 -21.37 22.51 18.06
CA THR A 171 -21.71 21.53 17.01
C THR A 171 -23.22 21.26 16.99
N PHE A 172 -23.73 20.68 15.91
CA PHE A 172 -25.15 20.37 15.77
C PHE A 172 -25.56 19.17 16.64
N ASP A 173 -26.73 19.24 17.26
CA ASP A 173 -27.33 18.11 17.99
C ASP A 173 -28.01 17.13 17.02
N TRP A 174 -27.19 16.45 16.22
CA TRP A 174 -27.65 15.43 15.27
C TRP A 174 -27.47 14.02 15.85
N PRO A 175 -28.45 13.11 15.68
CA PRO A 175 -28.41 11.80 16.29
C PRO A 175 -27.39 10.86 15.62
N ASP A 176 -26.78 10.02 16.44
CA ASP A 176 -26.07 8.81 16.02
C ASP A 176 -26.88 7.56 16.39
N VAL A 177 -26.87 6.55 15.52
CA VAL A 177 -27.46 5.22 15.78
C VAL A 177 -26.38 4.16 15.85
N SER A 178 -26.66 3.03 16.49
CA SER A 178 -25.66 1.96 16.64
C SER A 178 -25.19 1.41 15.28
N PHE A 179 -23.87 1.25 15.09
CA PHE A 179 -23.33 0.60 13.89
C PHE A 179 -23.29 -0.93 14.09
N PRO A 180 -23.93 -1.73 13.23
CA PRO A 180 -23.99 -3.17 13.39
C PRO A 180 -22.76 -3.85 12.81
N ALA A 181 -21.66 -3.77 13.56
CA ALA A 181 -20.41 -4.45 13.19
C ALA A 181 -20.57 -5.97 13.18
N ASP A 182 -20.07 -6.60 12.12
CA ASP A 182 -20.11 -8.05 11.90
C ASP A 182 -18.83 -8.74 12.43
N ASP A 183 -18.65 -8.70 13.75
CA ASP A 183 -17.44 -9.22 14.43
C ASP A 183 -17.75 -10.18 15.60
N ALA A 184 -19.03 -10.52 15.84
CA ALA A 184 -19.47 -11.25 17.03
C ALA A 184 -20.35 -12.48 16.73
N GLY A 185 -20.28 -12.98 15.50
CA GLY A 185 -21.04 -14.14 15.01
C GLY A 185 -22.50 -13.81 14.65
N ALA A 186 -23.07 -14.63 13.77
CA ALA A 186 -24.31 -14.33 13.05
C ALA A 186 -25.50 -13.91 13.94
N LYS A 187 -25.71 -14.58 15.09
CA LYS A 187 -26.84 -14.26 16.00
C LYS A 187 -26.68 -12.91 16.69
N VAL A 188 -25.45 -12.52 17.05
CA VAL A 188 -25.19 -11.21 17.67
C VAL A 188 -25.24 -10.12 16.60
N THR A 189 -24.66 -10.37 15.43
CA THR A 189 -24.74 -9.47 14.27
C THR A 189 -26.21 -9.17 13.94
N ALA A 190 -27.07 -10.17 13.75
CA ALA A 190 -28.49 -9.98 13.44
C ALA A 190 -29.23 -9.12 14.49
N ARG A 191 -28.94 -9.30 15.79
CA ARG A 191 -29.52 -8.48 16.86
C ARG A 191 -29.04 -7.02 16.81
N ARG A 192 -27.78 -6.80 16.43
CA ARG A 192 -27.22 -5.45 16.27
C ARG A 192 -27.85 -4.76 15.06
N GLU A 193 -28.03 -5.48 13.95
CA GLU A 193 -28.71 -4.96 12.75
C GLU A 193 -30.14 -4.55 13.06
N GLU A 194 -30.92 -5.40 13.72
CA GLU A 194 -32.30 -5.09 14.10
C GLU A 194 -32.36 -3.86 15.02
N ARG A 195 -31.46 -3.76 16.01
CA ARG A 195 -31.36 -2.58 16.89
C ARG A 195 -31.05 -1.30 16.09
N SER A 196 -30.07 -1.36 15.20
CA SER A 196 -29.64 -0.23 14.39
C SER A 196 -30.77 0.28 13.48
N LEU A 197 -31.40 -0.65 12.73
CA LEU A 197 -32.54 -0.33 11.87
C LEU A 197 -33.73 0.18 12.68
N LYS A 198 -33.97 -0.36 13.89
CA LYS A 198 -35.05 0.13 14.77
C LYS A 198 -34.80 1.56 15.24
N GLN A 199 -33.57 1.89 15.64
CA GLN A 199 -33.21 3.25 16.06
C GLN A 199 -33.41 4.25 14.90
N LEU A 200 -32.98 3.88 13.69
CA LEU A 200 -33.22 4.70 12.49
C LEU A 200 -34.71 4.82 12.18
N TRP A 201 -35.45 3.71 12.18
CA TRP A 201 -36.89 3.69 11.94
C TRP A 201 -37.64 4.58 12.93
N ASP A 202 -37.28 4.54 14.21
CA ASP A 202 -37.85 5.42 15.23
C ASP A 202 -37.64 6.89 14.91
N LEU A 203 -36.46 7.26 14.39
CA LEU A 203 -36.19 8.63 13.94
C LEU A 203 -37.02 9.01 12.72
N LEU A 204 -37.20 8.10 11.77
CA LEU A 204 -37.99 8.31 10.56
C LEU A 204 -39.48 8.52 10.88
N VAL A 205 -40.08 7.69 11.74
CA VAL A 205 -41.51 7.80 12.07
C VAL A 205 -41.83 8.89 13.09
N SER A 206 -40.87 9.26 13.94
CA SER A 206 -41.08 10.29 14.98
C SER A 206 -40.60 11.67 14.60
N GLY A 207 -39.59 11.78 13.73
CA GLY A 207 -38.88 13.03 13.50
C GLY A 207 -38.34 13.64 14.80
N ARG A 208 -37.96 12.82 15.79
CA ARG A 208 -37.59 13.22 17.18
C ARG A 208 -38.68 13.93 17.98
N LEU A 209 -39.96 13.81 17.61
CA LEU A 209 -41.06 14.35 18.41
C LEU A 209 -41.38 13.42 19.60
N PRO A 210 -41.42 13.93 20.86
CA PRO A 210 -41.59 13.10 22.06
C PRO A 210 -42.88 12.27 22.09
N HIS A 211 -43.96 12.78 21.50
CA HIS A 211 -45.29 12.15 21.53
C HIS A 211 -45.62 11.32 20.29
N ALA A 212 -44.66 11.13 19.39
CA ALA A 212 -44.88 10.31 18.21
C ALA A 212 -44.95 8.82 18.56
N GLU A 213 -45.98 8.14 18.07
CA GLU A 213 -46.16 6.69 18.27
C GLU A 213 -45.05 5.89 17.59
N LYS A 214 -44.52 4.90 18.32
CA LYS A 214 -43.45 3.99 17.88
C LYS A 214 -43.85 2.55 18.15
N SER A 215 -44.64 1.96 17.24
CA SER A 215 -45.08 0.57 17.38
C SER A 215 -43.98 -0.40 16.94
N LYS A 216 -43.61 -1.33 17.83
CA LYS A 216 -42.69 -2.42 17.51
C LYS A 216 -43.27 -3.35 16.43
N GLU A 217 -44.58 -3.58 16.45
CA GLU A 217 -45.26 -4.40 15.45
C GLU A 217 -45.20 -3.78 14.06
N ASN A 218 -45.38 -2.45 13.96
CA ASN A 218 -45.25 -1.73 12.69
C ASN A 218 -43.83 -1.85 12.11
N PHE A 219 -42.80 -1.66 12.95
CA PHE A 219 -41.41 -1.87 12.53
C PHE A 219 -41.16 -3.30 12.02
N GLN A 220 -41.66 -4.31 12.75
CA GLN A 220 -41.49 -5.70 12.34
C GLN A 220 -42.20 -6.01 11.02
N ARG A 221 -43.41 -5.47 10.81
CA ARG A 221 -44.15 -5.62 9.56
C ARG A 221 -43.41 -4.99 8.39
N GLU A 222 -42.83 -3.81 8.58
CA GLU A 222 -42.09 -3.12 7.52
C GLU A 222 -40.78 -3.84 7.17
N LEU A 223 -40.02 -4.30 8.18
CA LEU A 223 -38.84 -5.12 7.91
C LEU A 223 -39.20 -6.45 7.22
N ALA A 224 -40.33 -7.07 7.58
CA ALA A 224 -40.80 -8.27 6.91
C ALA A 224 -41.14 -8.01 5.43
N ALA A 225 -41.79 -6.89 5.11
CA ALA A 225 -42.07 -6.51 3.73
C ALA A 225 -40.78 -6.24 2.92
N ILE A 226 -39.78 -5.61 3.54
CA ILE A 226 -38.45 -5.42 2.94
C ILE A 226 -37.77 -6.77 2.70
N ASP A 227 -37.83 -7.69 3.65
CA ASP A 227 -37.23 -9.02 3.52
C ASP A 227 -37.91 -9.87 2.44
N GLU A 228 -39.24 -9.80 2.34
CA GLU A 228 -40.01 -10.43 1.28
C GLU A 228 -39.63 -9.88 -0.09
N PHE A 229 -39.47 -8.55 -0.21
CA PHE A 229 -38.98 -7.92 -1.44
C PHE A 229 -37.57 -8.39 -1.80
N LEU A 230 -36.64 -8.41 -0.82
CA LEU A 230 -35.25 -8.81 -1.05
C LEU A 230 -35.10 -10.30 -1.40
N ALA A 231 -36.10 -11.13 -1.07
CA ALA A 231 -36.12 -12.55 -1.44
C ALA A 231 -36.52 -12.80 -2.91
N ASP A 232 -37.12 -11.81 -3.57
CA ASP A 232 -37.57 -11.89 -4.96
C ASP A 232 -36.82 -10.88 -5.85
N SER A 233 -35.75 -11.35 -6.50
CA SER A 233 -34.82 -10.52 -7.27
C SER A 233 -35.39 -9.91 -8.56
N GLY A 234 -36.63 -10.20 -8.93
CA GLY A 234 -37.27 -9.69 -10.16
C GLY A 234 -38.18 -8.48 -9.97
N ARG A 235 -38.44 -8.05 -8.74
CA ARG A 235 -39.41 -6.99 -8.44
C ARG A 235 -38.83 -5.60 -8.65
N ASP A 236 -39.65 -4.70 -9.20
CA ASP A 236 -39.27 -3.30 -9.38
C ASP A 236 -39.22 -2.55 -8.03
N VAL A 237 -38.07 -1.95 -7.74
CA VAL A 237 -37.84 -1.20 -6.48
C VAL A 237 -38.75 0.01 -6.38
N THR A 238 -39.04 0.68 -7.50
CA THR A 238 -39.87 1.89 -7.53
C THR A 238 -41.32 1.55 -7.18
N GLU A 239 -41.88 0.51 -7.79
CA GLU A 239 -43.23 0.01 -7.49
C GLU A 239 -43.34 -0.42 -6.03
N PHE A 240 -42.37 -1.17 -5.51
CA PHE A 240 -42.34 -1.57 -4.10
C PHE A 240 -42.33 -0.35 -3.16
N VAL A 241 -41.44 0.61 -3.41
CA VAL A 241 -41.34 1.84 -2.60
C VAL A 241 -42.64 2.65 -2.66
N GLN A 242 -43.25 2.79 -3.84
CA GLN A 242 -44.54 3.48 -4.00
C GLN A 242 -45.66 2.78 -3.22
N ALA A 243 -45.72 1.45 -3.25
CA ALA A 243 -46.70 0.68 -2.48
C ALA A 243 -46.54 0.87 -0.96
N GLN A 244 -45.30 0.87 -0.45
CA GLN A 244 -45.03 1.14 0.97
C GLN A 244 -45.39 2.59 1.35
N ARG A 245 -45.08 3.57 0.50
CA ARG A 245 -45.43 4.98 0.74
C ARG A 245 -46.94 5.22 0.73
N ALA A 246 -47.70 4.53 -0.13
CA ALA A 246 -49.14 4.72 -0.26
C ALA A 246 -49.92 4.39 1.02
N VAL A 247 -49.38 3.51 1.88
CA VAL A 247 -50.00 3.15 3.16
C VAL A 247 -49.48 3.98 4.35
N MET A 248 -48.55 4.91 4.12
CA MET A 248 -48.04 5.81 5.17
C MET A 248 -49.00 6.94 5.45
N SER A 249 -49.19 7.27 6.73
CA SER A 249 -49.97 8.45 7.10
C SER A 249 -49.23 9.75 6.74
N ALA A 250 -50.00 10.78 6.38
CA ALA A 250 -49.44 12.11 6.09
C ALA A 250 -48.59 12.67 7.24
N GLU A 251 -48.94 12.32 8.48
CA GLU A 251 -48.20 12.69 9.68
C GLU A 251 -46.81 12.03 9.74
N VAL A 252 -46.70 10.74 9.41
CA VAL A 252 -45.41 10.04 9.33
C VAL A 252 -44.55 10.62 8.21
N VAL A 253 -45.14 10.91 7.04
CA VAL A 253 -44.45 11.56 5.93
C VAL A 253 -43.91 12.94 6.33
N ARG A 254 -44.69 13.74 7.06
CA ARG A 254 -44.22 15.05 7.55
C ARG A 254 -43.06 14.89 8.54
N ARG A 255 -43.13 13.90 9.45
CA ARG A 255 -42.08 13.65 10.44
C ARG A 255 -40.79 13.12 9.82
N SER A 256 -40.88 12.25 8.82
CA SER A 256 -39.71 11.68 8.15
C SER A 256 -38.91 12.74 7.40
N ARG A 257 -39.56 13.80 6.91
CA ARG A 257 -38.90 14.98 6.30
C ARG A 257 -37.97 15.70 7.27
N ARG A 258 -38.11 15.55 8.59
CA ARG A 258 -37.13 16.08 9.55
C ARG A 258 -35.77 15.36 9.47
N VAL A 259 -35.73 14.16 8.89
CA VAL A 259 -34.50 13.44 8.56
C VAL A 259 -34.02 13.89 7.18
N ALA A 260 -32.92 14.63 7.15
CA ALA A 260 -32.37 15.19 5.92
C ALA A 260 -31.59 14.16 5.11
N ALA A 261 -30.85 13.27 5.78
CA ALA A 261 -30.16 12.14 5.18
C ALA A 261 -29.70 11.13 6.23
N VAL A 262 -29.34 9.94 5.77
CA VAL A 262 -28.51 8.99 6.51
C VAL A 262 -27.10 9.00 5.90
N LEU A 263 -26.07 9.21 6.74
CA LEU A 263 -24.68 9.30 6.30
C LEU A 263 -23.86 8.17 6.95
N VAL A 264 -23.18 7.37 6.13
CA VAL A 264 -22.51 6.15 6.58
C VAL A 264 -21.23 5.87 5.80
N GLU A 265 -20.17 5.41 6.47
CA GLU A 265 -19.01 4.81 5.81
C GLU A 265 -19.37 3.36 5.39
N PRO A 266 -19.02 2.89 4.17
CA PRO A 266 -19.20 1.48 3.80
C PRO A 266 -18.49 0.54 4.80
N ILE A 267 -17.28 0.92 5.19
CA ILE A 267 -16.47 0.28 6.24
C ILE A 267 -15.94 1.42 7.12
N GLN A 268 -16.27 1.43 8.41
CA GLN A 268 -15.81 2.49 9.31
C GLN A 268 -14.30 2.38 9.51
N GLY A 269 -13.53 3.32 8.96
CA GLY A 269 -12.07 3.28 8.98
C GLY A 269 -11.48 3.60 10.34
N GLU A 270 -11.56 4.87 10.74
CA GLU A 270 -11.04 5.36 12.03
C GLU A 270 -11.72 4.69 13.24
N GLY A 271 -12.96 4.26 13.08
CA GLY A 271 -13.75 3.56 14.09
C GLY A 271 -13.23 2.17 14.46
N GLY A 272 -12.27 1.63 13.72
CA GLY A 272 -11.70 0.31 13.96
C GLY A 272 -11.82 -0.65 12.78
N VAL A 273 -11.87 -0.16 11.53
CA VAL A 273 -12.09 -1.01 10.33
C VAL A 273 -13.28 -1.95 10.55
N ARG A 274 -14.45 -1.37 10.86
CA ARG A 274 -15.66 -2.12 11.22
C ARG A 274 -16.51 -2.33 9.98
N LEU A 275 -16.69 -3.58 9.58
CA LEU A 275 -17.56 -3.98 8.47
C LEU A 275 -18.96 -4.28 9.00
N THR A 276 -19.95 -4.19 8.12
CA THR A 276 -21.32 -4.68 8.35
C THR A 276 -21.74 -5.57 7.19
N THR A 277 -22.92 -6.17 7.28
CA THR A 277 -23.38 -7.15 6.30
C THR A 277 -24.07 -6.51 5.10
N PRO A 278 -24.06 -7.17 3.92
CA PRO A 278 -24.91 -6.80 2.79
C PRO A 278 -26.40 -6.74 3.17
N ARG A 279 -26.88 -7.68 4.01
CA ARG A 279 -28.27 -7.72 4.49
C ARG A 279 -28.67 -6.41 5.17
N PHE A 280 -27.84 -5.90 6.07
CA PHE A 280 -28.09 -4.62 6.74
C PHE A 280 -28.12 -3.45 5.76
N MET A 281 -27.12 -3.35 4.88
CA MET A 281 -27.00 -2.23 3.94
C MET A 281 -28.13 -2.21 2.88
N ARG A 282 -28.59 -3.38 2.41
CA ARG A 282 -29.76 -3.50 1.52
C ARG A 282 -31.05 -3.04 2.21
N ARG A 283 -31.26 -3.46 3.46
CA ARG A 283 -32.40 -3.00 4.29
C ARG A 283 -32.34 -1.51 4.57
N LEU A 284 -31.17 -1.00 4.92
CA LEU A 284 -30.94 0.43 5.11
C LEU A 284 -31.33 1.20 3.85
N ARG A 285 -30.87 0.76 2.67
CA ARG A 285 -31.20 1.43 1.41
C ARG A 285 -32.70 1.45 1.14
N LEU A 286 -33.38 0.31 1.26
CA LEU A 286 -34.83 0.26 1.04
C LEU A 286 -35.59 1.10 2.05
N LEU A 287 -35.20 1.07 3.33
CA LEU A 287 -35.80 1.91 4.35
C LEU A 287 -35.64 3.40 4.02
N THR A 288 -34.43 3.84 3.65
CA THR A 288 -34.20 5.24 3.23
C THR A 288 -35.03 5.63 2.01
N ARG A 289 -35.19 4.73 1.03
CA ARG A 289 -36.03 4.96 -0.15
C ARG A 289 -37.51 5.03 0.21
N ILE A 290 -38.02 4.15 1.06
CA ILE A 290 -39.42 4.17 1.48
C ILE A 290 -39.77 5.54 2.09
N TYR A 291 -38.91 6.07 2.97
CA TYR A 291 -39.17 7.33 3.67
C TYR A 291 -38.73 8.61 2.96
N ASP A 292 -38.23 8.51 1.72
CA ASP A 292 -37.74 9.64 0.93
C ASP A 292 -36.58 10.39 1.59
N VAL A 293 -35.63 9.63 2.13
CA VAL A 293 -34.45 10.14 2.81
C VAL A 293 -33.21 9.76 1.98
N PRO A 294 -32.39 10.73 1.55
CA PRO A 294 -31.12 10.46 0.89
C PRO A 294 -30.18 9.57 1.72
N LEU A 295 -29.54 8.60 1.06
CA LEU A 295 -28.44 7.81 1.60
C LEU A 295 -27.11 8.36 1.04
N VAL A 296 -26.24 8.78 1.95
CA VAL A 296 -24.90 9.31 1.67
C VAL A 296 -23.87 8.27 2.09
N PHE A 297 -23.06 7.79 1.14
CA PHE A 297 -21.87 7.01 1.46
C PHE A 297 -20.65 7.91 1.57
N ASP A 298 -19.99 7.85 2.72
CA ASP A 298 -18.66 8.42 2.88
C ASP A 298 -17.58 7.43 2.46
N GLU A 299 -17.13 7.57 1.22
CA GLU A 299 -16.07 6.77 0.61
C GLU A 299 -14.71 7.49 0.59
N VAL A 300 -14.54 8.53 1.44
CA VAL A 300 -13.28 9.27 1.56
C VAL A 300 -12.11 8.35 1.90
N GLN A 301 -12.31 7.29 2.68
CA GLN A 301 -11.27 6.29 2.94
C GLN A 301 -11.35 5.07 2.01
N THR A 302 -12.55 4.53 1.82
CA THR A 302 -12.80 3.21 1.21
C THR A 302 -12.79 3.23 -0.32
N GLY A 303 -13.06 4.40 -0.92
CA GLY A 303 -13.30 4.54 -2.34
C GLY A 303 -12.05 4.34 -3.19
N TRP A 304 -12.31 4.06 -4.46
CA TRP A 304 -11.35 3.85 -5.54
C TRP A 304 -10.40 2.68 -5.30
N GLY A 305 -10.95 1.46 -5.35
CA GLY A 305 -10.17 0.23 -5.46
C GLY A 305 -9.84 -0.46 -4.14
N MET A 306 -9.84 0.25 -3.00
CA MET A 306 -9.19 -0.21 -1.76
C MET A 306 -9.71 -1.56 -1.23
N THR A 307 -10.97 -1.86 -1.53
CA THR A 307 -11.66 -3.09 -1.12
C THR A 307 -11.65 -4.20 -2.18
N GLY A 308 -10.95 -4.00 -3.29
CA GLY A 308 -11.06 -4.81 -4.50
C GLY A 308 -12.28 -4.46 -5.37
N ARG A 309 -13.11 -3.51 -4.95
CA ARG A 309 -14.17 -2.89 -5.76
C ARG A 309 -13.79 -1.47 -6.10
N LEU A 310 -14.31 -0.93 -7.20
CA LEU A 310 -14.08 0.48 -7.53
C LEU A 310 -14.62 1.36 -6.41
N TRP A 311 -15.84 1.09 -5.96
CA TRP A 311 -16.46 1.72 -4.79
C TRP A 311 -16.83 0.66 -3.75
N ALA A 312 -16.54 0.89 -2.47
CA ALA A 312 -16.74 -0.13 -1.45
C ALA A 312 -18.22 -0.44 -1.18
N HIS A 313 -19.14 0.49 -1.42
CA HIS A 313 -20.58 0.20 -1.29
C HIS A 313 -21.07 -0.88 -2.27
N GLU A 314 -20.32 -1.16 -3.35
CA GLU A 314 -20.62 -2.25 -4.29
C GLU A 314 -20.54 -3.63 -3.62
N LEU A 315 -19.80 -3.77 -2.52
CA LEU A 315 -19.75 -5.01 -1.72
C LEU A 315 -21.13 -5.44 -1.21
N PHE A 316 -22.08 -4.51 -1.13
CA PHE A 316 -23.39 -4.76 -0.54
C PHE A 316 -24.47 -5.09 -1.57
N GLU A 317 -24.20 -4.87 -2.87
CA GLU A 317 -25.16 -5.05 -3.97
C GLU A 317 -26.52 -4.44 -3.62
N LEU A 318 -26.54 -3.12 -3.44
CA LEU A 318 -27.73 -2.39 -3.05
C LEU A 318 -28.83 -2.58 -4.11
N PRO A 319 -30.11 -2.70 -3.71
CA PRO A 319 -31.22 -2.89 -4.65
C PRO A 319 -31.41 -1.68 -5.57
N CYS A 320 -30.97 -0.50 -5.15
CA CYS A 320 -30.83 0.68 -5.99
C CYS A 320 -29.63 1.50 -5.51
N PRO A 321 -29.04 2.34 -6.38
CA PRO A 321 -27.83 3.09 -6.03
C PRO A 321 -28.05 4.12 -4.91
N PRO A 322 -26.98 4.58 -4.23
CA PRO A 322 -27.08 5.67 -3.25
C PRO A 322 -27.33 7.03 -3.93
N ASP A 323 -27.63 8.05 -3.13
CA ASP A 323 -27.97 9.38 -3.65
C ASP A 323 -26.74 10.31 -3.67
N VAL A 324 -25.77 10.08 -2.78
CA VAL A 324 -24.52 10.84 -2.69
C VAL A 324 -23.37 9.91 -2.32
N VAL A 325 -22.19 10.14 -2.92
CA VAL A 325 -20.93 9.48 -2.57
C VAL A 325 -19.84 10.53 -2.43
N THR A 326 -19.14 10.58 -1.28
CA THR A 326 -17.94 11.42 -1.12
C THR A 326 -16.68 10.62 -1.30
N TRP A 327 -15.67 11.20 -1.95
CA TRP A 327 -14.37 10.57 -2.18
C TRP A 327 -13.26 11.59 -1.97
N ALA A 328 -12.14 11.17 -1.39
CA ALA A 328 -10.95 12.00 -1.29
C ALA A 328 -9.72 11.10 -1.12
N LYS A 329 -8.73 11.52 -0.32
CA LYS A 329 -7.53 10.73 -0.02
C LYS A 329 -6.80 10.29 -1.30
N LYS A 330 -7.08 9.10 -1.82
CA LYS A 330 -6.54 8.58 -3.08
C LYS A 330 -6.90 9.45 -4.27
N ALA A 331 -8.02 10.17 -4.20
CA ALA A 331 -8.40 11.18 -5.20
C ALA A 331 -7.46 12.39 -5.25
N GLN A 332 -6.61 12.59 -4.23
CA GLN A 332 -5.73 13.75 -4.01
C GLN A 332 -6.46 15.07 -3.71
N ASN A 333 -7.66 15.23 -4.25
CA ASN A 333 -8.63 16.28 -3.95
C ASN A 333 -9.84 15.69 -3.21
N GLY A 334 -10.79 16.54 -2.78
CA GLY A 334 -12.12 16.07 -2.39
C GLY A 334 -13.05 16.05 -3.60
N VAL A 335 -13.92 15.05 -3.69
CA VAL A 335 -14.91 14.90 -4.75
C VAL A 335 -16.23 14.50 -4.13
N LEU A 336 -17.28 15.15 -4.57
CA LEU A 336 -18.66 14.85 -4.21
C LEU A 336 -19.38 14.37 -5.47
N PHE A 337 -19.87 13.14 -5.49
CA PHE A 337 -20.77 12.63 -6.52
C PHE A 337 -22.20 12.67 -6.01
N VAL A 338 -23.15 13.15 -6.82
CA VAL A 338 -24.57 13.31 -6.45
C VAL A 338 -25.49 12.83 -7.57
N SER A 339 -26.68 12.38 -7.19
CA SER A 339 -27.75 12.04 -8.13
C SER A 339 -28.23 13.28 -8.90
N GLU A 340 -28.85 13.06 -10.08
CA GLU A 340 -29.44 14.14 -10.88
C GLU A 340 -30.46 14.95 -10.07
N GLU A 341 -31.28 14.26 -9.26
CA GLU A 341 -32.30 14.88 -8.41
C GLU A 341 -31.69 15.89 -7.44
N LEU A 342 -30.62 15.49 -6.73
CA LEU A 342 -29.93 16.37 -5.76
C LEU A 342 -29.05 17.44 -6.43
N ALA A 343 -28.61 17.21 -7.67
CA ALA A 343 -27.75 18.14 -8.41
C ALA A 343 -28.46 19.44 -8.81
N THR A 344 -29.78 19.41 -8.96
CA THR A 344 -30.60 20.56 -9.41
C THR A 344 -30.36 21.85 -8.63
N PHE A 345 -29.93 21.74 -7.37
CA PHE A 345 -29.74 22.87 -6.47
C PHE A 345 -28.31 23.44 -6.45
N PHE A 346 -27.36 22.80 -7.15
CA PHE A 346 -25.97 23.25 -7.22
C PHE A 346 -25.78 24.47 -8.11
N GLN A 347 -26.67 24.69 -9.09
CA GLN A 347 -26.58 25.81 -10.03
C GLN A 347 -27.18 27.12 -9.47
N GLU A 348 -27.79 27.08 -8.27
CA GLU A 348 -28.45 28.24 -7.69
C GLU A 348 -27.56 28.98 -6.68
N GLU A 349 -27.41 30.29 -6.91
CA GLU A 349 -26.90 31.31 -5.98
C GLU A 349 -25.61 30.96 -5.21
N LYS A 350 -24.51 30.56 -5.87
CA LYS A 350 -23.17 30.39 -5.25
C LYS A 350 -23.16 29.65 -3.89
N LYS A 351 -24.17 28.84 -3.57
CA LYS A 351 -24.31 28.14 -2.27
C LYS A 351 -23.24 27.07 -2.11
N PHE A 352 -22.76 26.54 -3.23
CA PHE A 352 -21.65 25.60 -3.32
C PHE A 352 -20.50 26.30 -4.05
N ASN A 353 -19.41 26.56 -3.34
CA ASN A 353 -18.22 27.15 -3.94
C ASN A 353 -17.01 26.89 -3.03
N THR A 354 -15.83 26.80 -3.65
CA THR A 354 -14.52 26.91 -2.98
C THR A 354 -13.61 27.69 -3.92
N THR A 355 -12.69 28.51 -3.42
CA THR A 355 -11.82 29.33 -4.28
C THR A 355 -11.05 28.51 -5.32
N TRP A 356 -10.56 27.32 -4.94
CA TRP A 356 -9.65 26.57 -5.80
C TRP A 356 -10.31 25.42 -6.58
N GLU A 357 -11.44 24.88 -6.12
CA GLU A 357 -12.10 23.69 -6.72
C GLU A 357 -11.09 22.55 -7.02
N GLY A 358 -10.18 22.31 -6.07
CA GLY A 358 -9.09 21.35 -6.16
C GLY A 358 -7.74 21.94 -6.57
N ASP A 359 -6.66 21.25 -6.22
CA ASP A 359 -5.28 21.64 -6.53
C ASP A 359 -4.77 20.95 -7.81
N PRO A 360 -4.10 21.67 -8.73
CA PRO A 360 -3.71 21.14 -10.03
C PRO A 360 -2.68 20.00 -9.95
N VAL A 361 -1.82 19.98 -8.93
CA VAL A 361 -0.84 18.89 -8.75
C VAL A 361 -1.55 17.59 -8.40
N GLY A 362 -2.52 17.65 -7.49
CA GLY A 362 -3.41 16.53 -7.16
C GLY A 362 -4.20 16.05 -8.37
N MET A 363 -4.71 16.96 -9.23
CA MET A 363 -5.42 16.57 -10.47
C MET A 363 -4.50 15.78 -11.40
N VAL A 364 -3.28 16.27 -11.66
CA VAL A 364 -2.30 15.60 -12.53
C VAL A 364 -1.89 14.25 -11.94
N ARG A 365 -1.59 14.19 -10.64
CA ARG A 365 -1.21 12.96 -9.95
C ARG A 365 -2.33 11.92 -10.04
N LEU A 366 -3.57 12.31 -9.76
CA LEU A 366 -4.71 11.39 -9.88
C LEU A 366 -4.85 10.88 -11.32
N MET A 367 -4.88 11.76 -12.31
CA MET A 367 -5.03 11.35 -13.72
C MET A 367 -3.90 10.42 -14.19
N ALA A 368 -2.69 10.58 -13.68
CA ALA A 368 -1.57 9.67 -13.97
C ALA A 368 -1.76 8.27 -13.37
N LEU A 369 -2.53 8.15 -12.28
CA LEU A 369 -2.75 6.90 -11.55
C LEU A 369 -4.06 6.19 -11.94
N LEU A 370 -4.99 6.87 -12.61
CA LEU A 370 -6.31 6.31 -12.93
C LEU A 370 -6.24 5.00 -13.72
N ASP A 371 -5.28 4.89 -14.64
CA ASP A 371 -5.10 3.71 -15.48
C ASP A 371 -4.20 2.64 -14.85
N HIS A 372 -3.57 2.94 -13.70
CA HIS A 372 -2.77 1.96 -12.94
C HIS A 372 -3.65 1.05 -12.07
N LEU A 373 -4.94 1.38 -11.89
CA LEU A 373 -5.83 0.60 -11.04
C LEU A 373 -6.17 -0.76 -11.65
N ASP A 374 -5.55 -1.80 -11.10
CA ASP A 374 -5.92 -3.20 -11.32
C ASP A 374 -6.62 -3.75 -10.06
N LEU A 375 -7.92 -4.02 -10.17
CA LEU A 375 -8.71 -4.56 -9.05
C LEU A 375 -8.36 -6.02 -8.71
N GLU A 376 -7.89 -6.82 -9.67
CA GLU A 376 -7.42 -8.18 -9.40
C GLU A 376 -6.11 -8.15 -8.62
N GLN A 377 -5.20 -7.24 -9.00
CA GLN A 377 -3.98 -7.01 -8.21
C GLN A 377 -4.31 -6.61 -6.78
N VAL A 378 -5.23 -5.66 -6.56
CA VAL A 378 -5.65 -5.26 -5.21
C VAL A 378 -6.25 -6.43 -4.42
N ARG A 379 -7.05 -7.28 -5.07
CA ARG A 379 -7.58 -8.50 -4.44
C ARG A 379 -6.45 -9.47 -4.06
N GLY A 380 -5.49 -9.70 -4.94
CA GLY A 380 -4.33 -10.56 -4.72
C GLY A 380 -3.45 -10.08 -3.56
N THR A 381 -3.05 -8.80 -3.59
CA THR A 381 -2.27 -8.16 -2.53
C THR A 381 -3.00 -8.23 -1.17
N GLY A 382 -4.30 -7.94 -1.17
CA GLY A 382 -5.14 -8.06 0.01
C GLY A 382 -5.23 -9.48 0.56
N ALA A 383 -5.41 -10.48 -0.31
CA ALA A 383 -5.48 -11.87 0.07
C ALA A 383 -4.16 -12.37 0.68
N TRP A 384 -3.02 -11.98 0.12
CA TRP A 384 -1.69 -12.32 0.64
C TRP A 384 -1.49 -11.75 2.04
N ALA A 385 -1.69 -10.43 2.20
CA ALA A 385 -1.58 -9.75 3.48
C ALA A 385 -2.52 -10.36 4.53
N ARG A 386 -3.76 -10.67 4.12
CA ARG A 386 -4.76 -11.30 4.98
C ARG A 386 -4.32 -12.67 5.47
N ALA A 387 -3.83 -13.53 4.57
CA ALA A 387 -3.37 -14.86 4.93
C ALA A 387 -2.21 -14.83 5.95
N GLY A 388 -1.29 -13.87 5.79
CA GLY A 388 -0.22 -13.63 6.74
C GLY A 388 -0.70 -13.18 8.12
N LEU A 389 -1.64 -12.22 8.17
CA LEU A 389 -2.26 -11.77 9.41
C LEU A 389 -3.05 -12.88 10.10
N ASP A 390 -3.79 -13.70 9.35
CA ASP A 390 -4.48 -14.88 9.89
C ASP A 390 -3.49 -15.93 10.42
N GLY A 391 -2.31 -16.07 9.79
CA GLY A 391 -1.19 -16.85 10.32
C GLY A 391 -0.73 -16.35 11.68
N LEU A 392 -0.43 -15.06 11.79
CA LEU A 392 -0.02 -14.43 13.06
C LEU A 392 -1.11 -14.54 14.14
N ALA A 393 -2.37 -14.35 13.77
CA ALA A 393 -3.49 -14.51 14.70
C ALA A 393 -3.63 -15.95 15.19
N ARG A 394 -3.30 -16.97 14.36
CA ARG A 394 -3.30 -18.37 14.79
C ARG A 394 -2.18 -18.67 15.77
N ASP A 395 -1.00 -18.08 15.55
CA ASP A 395 0.20 -18.29 16.37
C ASP A 395 0.14 -17.53 17.70
N TYR A 396 -0.47 -16.35 17.73
CA TYR A 396 -0.50 -15.43 18.88
C TYR A 396 -1.94 -15.00 19.24
N ARG A 397 -2.85 -15.96 19.44
CA ARG A 397 -4.30 -15.71 19.67
C ARG A 397 -4.60 -14.83 20.88
N GLU A 398 -3.71 -14.84 21.87
CA GLU A 398 -3.78 -14.04 23.08
C GLU A 398 -3.39 -12.57 22.88
N ILE A 399 -2.75 -12.24 21.75
CA ILE A 399 -2.37 -10.87 21.37
C ILE A 399 -3.17 -10.41 20.16
N ILE A 400 -3.09 -11.13 19.05
CA ILE A 400 -3.71 -10.76 17.77
C ILE A 400 -5.05 -11.47 17.62
N GLN A 401 -6.11 -10.70 17.44
CA GLN A 401 -7.49 -11.16 17.38
C GLN A 401 -8.23 -10.49 16.21
N ASN A 402 -9.34 -11.10 15.78
CA ASN A 402 -10.31 -10.45 14.89
C ASN A 402 -9.69 -9.81 13.63
N VAL A 403 -8.89 -10.57 12.89
CA VAL A 403 -8.38 -10.14 11.58
C VAL A 403 -9.57 -9.97 10.64
N ARG A 404 -9.68 -8.79 10.03
CA ARG A 404 -10.85 -8.38 9.22
C ARG A 404 -10.47 -7.34 8.18
N GLY A 405 -11.38 -7.07 7.26
CA GLY A 405 -11.16 -6.14 6.16
C GLY A 405 -11.62 -6.68 4.82
N ALA A 406 -11.47 -5.85 3.79
CA ALA A 406 -11.73 -6.22 2.40
C ALA A 406 -10.64 -5.60 1.50
N GLY A 407 -10.21 -6.33 0.47
CA GLY A 407 -9.07 -5.93 -0.37
C GLY A 407 -7.83 -5.67 0.50
N VAL A 408 -7.20 -4.52 0.30
CA VAL A 408 -6.05 -4.07 1.11
C VAL A 408 -6.46 -3.27 2.35
N MET A 409 -7.76 -3.02 2.58
CA MET A 409 -8.25 -2.35 3.79
C MET A 409 -8.39 -3.34 4.95
N LEU A 410 -7.26 -3.75 5.54
CA LEU A 410 -7.21 -4.76 6.60
C LEU A 410 -6.91 -4.18 7.98
N ALA A 411 -7.33 -4.90 9.01
CA ALA A 411 -6.97 -4.64 10.40
C ALA A 411 -7.05 -5.90 11.24
N PHE A 412 -6.46 -5.83 12.42
CA PHE A 412 -6.63 -6.80 13.50
C PHE A 412 -6.78 -6.06 14.83
N ASP A 413 -7.48 -6.69 15.77
CA ASP A 413 -7.53 -6.23 17.16
C ASP A 413 -6.32 -6.76 17.93
N VAL A 414 -5.84 -5.94 18.86
CA VAL A 414 -4.93 -6.37 19.91
C VAL A 414 -5.75 -6.56 21.19
N ALA A 415 -5.47 -7.62 21.96
CA ALA A 415 -6.28 -8.00 23.12
C ALA A 415 -6.59 -6.83 24.08
N ARG A 416 -5.61 -5.93 24.29
CA ARG A 416 -5.71 -4.74 25.14
C ARG A 416 -5.23 -3.47 24.42
N ALA A 417 -5.80 -2.32 24.80
CA ALA A 417 -5.47 -1.02 24.19
C ALA A 417 -4.03 -0.57 24.47
N ASP A 418 -3.51 -0.84 25.67
CA ASP A 418 -2.12 -0.53 26.03
C ASP A 418 -1.13 -1.42 25.26
N TRP A 419 -1.47 -2.69 25.04
CA TRP A 419 -0.69 -3.60 24.20
C TRP A 419 -0.73 -3.21 22.73
N ARG A 420 -1.85 -2.66 22.25
CA ARG A 420 -1.96 -2.10 20.90
C ARG A 420 -0.91 -0.99 20.69
N ASP A 421 -0.85 -0.04 21.62
CA ASP A 421 0.09 1.08 21.53
C ASP A 421 1.54 0.61 21.67
N ALA A 422 1.82 -0.36 22.56
CA ALA A 422 3.14 -0.97 22.69
C ALA A 422 3.57 -1.71 21.41
N LEU A 423 2.69 -2.53 20.83
CA LEU A 423 2.95 -3.27 19.60
C LEU A 423 3.25 -2.32 18.43
N ARG A 424 2.48 -1.23 18.32
CA ARG A 424 2.72 -0.19 17.31
C ARG A 424 4.09 0.46 17.50
N ASP A 425 4.47 0.82 18.73
CA ASP A 425 5.78 1.42 19.02
C ASP A 425 6.93 0.44 18.71
N ARG A 426 6.79 -0.83 19.06
CA ARG A 426 7.77 -1.88 18.73
C ARG A 426 7.91 -2.09 17.23
N ALA A 427 6.79 -2.25 16.52
CA ALA A 427 6.77 -2.35 15.06
C ALA A 427 7.46 -1.13 14.42
N PHE A 428 7.15 0.08 14.89
CA PHE A 428 7.76 1.31 14.39
C PHE A 428 9.28 1.32 14.61
N ARG A 429 9.78 0.98 15.80
CA ARG A 429 11.24 0.90 16.06
C ARG A 429 11.95 -0.14 15.22
N LEU A 430 11.23 -1.14 14.71
CA LEU A 430 11.72 -2.16 13.79
C LEU A 430 11.54 -1.80 12.31
N GLY A 431 11.04 -0.59 12.01
CA GLY A 431 10.89 -0.10 10.64
C GLY A 431 9.49 -0.28 10.03
N LEU A 432 8.46 -0.66 10.80
CA LEU A 432 7.10 -0.87 10.27
C LEU A 432 6.13 0.21 10.78
N VAL A 433 5.51 0.95 9.86
CA VAL A 433 4.47 1.93 10.18
C VAL A 433 3.10 1.26 10.17
N LEU A 434 2.43 1.29 11.33
CA LEU A 434 1.05 0.86 11.52
C LEU A 434 0.23 2.00 12.11
N LEU A 435 -1.04 2.10 11.70
CA LEU A 435 -1.94 3.14 12.21
C LEU A 435 -2.98 2.56 13.19
N PRO A 436 -3.25 3.25 14.31
CA PRO A 436 -4.31 2.84 15.22
C PRO A 436 -5.70 3.04 14.58
N ALA A 437 -6.66 2.20 14.93
CA ALA A 437 -8.07 2.43 14.67
C ALA A 437 -8.89 2.00 15.90
N GLY A 438 -9.96 2.74 16.19
CA GLY A 438 -10.75 2.52 17.40
C GLY A 438 -9.89 2.45 18.67
N GLU A 439 -10.33 1.65 19.63
CA GLU A 439 -9.64 1.47 20.90
C GLU A 439 -8.47 0.47 20.81
N ARG A 440 -8.70 -0.66 20.12
CA ARG A 440 -7.81 -1.83 20.17
C ARG A 440 -7.25 -2.28 18.81
N ALA A 441 -7.64 -1.66 17.70
CA ALA A 441 -7.24 -2.13 16.39
C ALA A 441 -5.94 -1.46 15.89
N LEU A 442 -5.19 -2.21 15.09
CA LEU A 442 -4.15 -1.70 14.18
C LEU A 442 -4.59 -1.97 12.74
N ARG A 443 -4.43 -0.95 11.90
CA ARG A 443 -4.63 -1.03 10.45
C ARG A 443 -3.40 -1.65 9.81
N PHE A 444 -3.64 -2.43 8.77
CA PHE A 444 -2.62 -3.00 7.92
C PHE A 444 -3.06 -2.75 6.47
N TYR A 445 -2.71 -1.59 5.95
CA TYR A 445 -3.10 -1.07 4.64
C TYR A 445 -1.89 -1.07 3.71
N PRO A 446 -1.57 -2.18 3.04
CA PRO A 446 -0.56 -2.19 1.99
C PRO A 446 -0.99 -1.31 0.81
N ARG A 447 -0.02 -0.89 0.00
CA ARG A 447 -0.29 -0.29 -1.32
C ARG A 447 -0.91 -1.33 -2.24
N TYR A 448 -1.61 -0.90 -3.27
CA TYR A 448 -2.29 -1.75 -4.24
C TYR A 448 -1.30 -2.68 -4.96
N ASP A 449 -0.12 -2.14 -5.23
CA ASP A 449 1.02 -2.74 -5.90
C ASP A 449 2.10 -3.27 -4.95
N THR A 450 1.80 -3.43 -3.65
CA THR A 450 2.81 -4.00 -2.73
C THR A 450 3.08 -5.45 -3.09
N GLU A 451 4.33 -5.74 -3.44
CA GLU A 451 4.75 -7.08 -3.81
C GLU A 451 4.77 -8.05 -2.61
N PRO A 452 4.60 -9.37 -2.84
CA PRO A 452 4.59 -10.38 -1.78
C PRO A 452 5.79 -10.32 -0.83
N TYR A 453 7.01 -10.08 -1.34
CA TYR A 453 8.21 -10.04 -0.50
C TYR A 453 8.15 -8.92 0.55
N ALA A 454 7.62 -7.74 0.18
CA ALA A 454 7.48 -6.61 1.10
C ALA A 454 6.37 -6.89 2.12
N LEU A 455 5.30 -7.59 1.73
CA LEU A 455 4.29 -8.05 2.69
C LEU A 455 4.87 -9.05 3.69
N ASP A 456 5.67 -10.00 3.23
CA ASP A 456 6.33 -10.98 4.08
C ASP A 456 7.31 -10.32 5.04
N GLU A 457 8.04 -9.30 4.60
CA GLU A 457 8.89 -8.46 5.45
C GLU A 457 8.07 -7.72 6.53
N ALA A 458 6.96 -7.06 6.16
CA ALA A 458 6.08 -6.41 7.13
C ALA A 458 5.56 -7.41 8.18
N LEU A 459 5.14 -8.59 7.74
CA LEU A 459 4.63 -9.64 8.62
C LEU A 459 5.72 -10.21 9.53
N ALA A 460 6.96 -10.34 9.04
CA ALA A 460 8.12 -10.75 9.84
C ALA A 460 8.48 -9.70 10.90
N ILE A 461 8.47 -8.40 10.55
CA ILE A 461 8.66 -7.31 11.51
C ILE A 461 7.55 -7.33 12.56
N LEU A 462 6.30 -7.51 12.14
CA LEU A 462 5.17 -7.58 13.06
C LEU A 462 5.29 -8.79 14.01
N ARG A 463 5.68 -9.97 13.50
CA ARG A 463 5.98 -11.15 14.32
C ARG A 463 7.02 -10.84 15.39
N ARG A 464 8.16 -10.28 14.98
CA ARG A 464 9.24 -9.90 15.91
C ARG A 464 8.77 -8.89 16.95
N ALA A 465 7.93 -7.92 16.57
CA ALA A 465 7.35 -6.96 17.49
C ALA A 465 6.43 -7.62 18.53
N VAL A 466 5.68 -8.66 18.14
CA VAL A 466 4.87 -9.48 19.05
C VAL A 466 5.77 -10.31 19.97
N ASP A 467 6.79 -10.98 19.44
CA ASP A 467 7.74 -11.77 20.24
C ASP A 467 8.46 -10.93 21.30
N ASP A 468 8.83 -9.68 20.97
CA ASP A 468 9.43 -8.73 21.92
C ASP A 468 8.47 -8.39 23.09
N ILE A 469 7.15 -8.38 22.83
CA ILE A 469 6.12 -8.17 23.86
C ILE A 469 5.93 -9.43 24.71
N VAL A 470 5.82 -10.61 24.08
CA VAL A 470 5.63 -11.90 24.76
C VAL A 470 6.84 -12.28 25.61
N GLY A 471 8.05 -12.08 25.09
CA GLY A 471 9.32 -12.44 25.73
C GLY A 471 9.70 -11.58 26.94
N GLY A 472 8.80 -10.74 27.45
CA GLY A 472 9.01 -9.97 28.68
C GLY A 472 10.02 -8.83 28.56
N ARG A 473 10.46 -8.45 27.34
CA ARG A 473 11.25 -7.22 27.12
C ARG A 473 10.33 -6.00 27.12
N VAL A 474 9.54 -5.86 28.18
CA VAL A 474 8.98 -4.57 28.56
C VAL A 474 10.17 -3.78 29.10
N VAL A 475 10.84 -3.01 28.24
CA VAL A 475 11.77 -1.99 28.72
C VAL A 475 10.88 -0.96 29.42
N PRO A 476 10.92 -0.82 30.75
CA PRO A 476 10.22 0.28 31.41
C PRO A 476 10.76 1.57 30.81
N SER A 477 9.94 2.60 30.66
CA SER A 477 10.35 3.89 30.13
C SER A 477 11.52 4.46 30.95
N ALA A 478 12.74 4.12 30.56
CA ALA A 478 13.96 4.61 31.17
C ALA A 478 14.37 5.85 30.39
N ARG A 479 14.35 6.99 31.08
CA ARG A 479 15.08 8.19 30.66
C ARG A 479 16.52 7.80 30.28
N ALA A 480 16.94 8.25 29.11
CA ALA A 480 18.32 8.42 28.69
C ALA A 480 19.24 7.18 28.76
N ALA A 481 19.13 6.33 27.74
CA ALA A 481 20.28 5.81 27.02
C ALA A 481 19.90 5.79 25.54
N GLY A 482 20.82 6.19 24.66
CA GLY A 482 20.57 6.27 23.21
C GLY A 482 20.02 4.95 22.66
N PRO A 483 19.20 4.98 21.61
CA PRO A 483 18.59 3.78 21.07
C PRO A 483 19.68 2.89 20.43
N GLU A 484 19.99 1.75 21.05
CA GLU A 484 20.53 0.60 20.32
C GLU A 484 19.37 -0.08 19.58
N ILE A 485 19.16 0.36 18.34
CA ILE A 485 18.26 -0.28 17.38
C ILE A 485 19.07 -1.35 16.66
N ARG A 486 18.59 -2.60 16.67
CA ARG A 486 19.12 -3.66 15.79
C ARG A 486 18.54 -3.48 14.39
N VAL A 487 19.39 -2.97 13.52
CA VAL A 487 19.29 -2.75 12.07
C VAL A 487 18.79 -4.00 11.34
N GLY A 488 17.81 -3.83 10.45
CA GLY A 488 17.44 -4.79 9.41
C GLY A 488 18.07 -4.36 8.09
N ALA A 489 19.36 -4.59 7.98
CA ALA A 489 20.15 -4.46 6.77
C ALA A 489 21.37 -5.35 7.03
N LEU A 490 21.56 -6.40 6.23
CA LEU A 490 22.67 -7.32 6.43
C LEU A 490 23.90 -6.64 5.83
N GLU A 491 24.56 -5.79 6.61
CA GLU A 491 25.94 -5.41 6.32
C GLU A 491 26.81 -6.62 6.65
N CYS A 492 27.44 -7.20 5.63
CA CYS A 492 28.28 -8.38 5.80
C CYS A 492 29.74 -7.96 5.65
N PRO A 493 30.42 -7.52 6.73
CA PRO A 493 31.80 -7.09 6.63
C PRO A 493 32.67 -8.24 6.10
N LEU A 494 33.69 -7.92 5.30
CA LEU A 494 34.53 -8.94 4.66
C LEU A 494 35.21 -9.88 5.67
N GLU A 495 35.47 -9.42 6.90
CA GLU A 495 36.03 -10.30 7.95
C GLU A 495 35.03 -11.36 8.46
N ALA A 496 33.72 -11.11 8.29
CA ALA A 496 32.64 -12.03 8.61
C ALA A 496 32.31 -12.99 7.45
N ILE A 497 32.95 -12.84 6.30
CA ILE A 497 32.77 -13.75 5.16
C ILE A 497 33.60 -15.01 5.36
N GLU A 498 32.94 -16.14 5.16
CA GLU A 498 33.57 -17.44 5.02
C GLU A 498 33.47 -17.90 3.56
N VAL A 499 34.62 -18.24 2.98
CA VAL A 499 34.73 -18.66 1.58
C VAL A 499 34.60 -20.18 1.50
N PHE A 500 33.71 -20.65 0.64
CA PHE A 500 33.43 -22.06 0.39
C PHE A 500 33.73 -22.45 -1.04
N ASP A 501 34.30 -23.65 -1.20
CA ASP A 501 34.44 -24.27 -2.51
C ASP A 501 33.13 -24.94 -2.89
N ILE A 502 32.62 -24.57 -4.07
CA ILE A 502 31.52 -25.29 -4.69
C ILE A 502 32.14 -26.39 -5.55
N THR A 503 31.91 -27.63 -5.12
CA THR A 503 32.31 -28.87 -5.78
C THR A 503 31.03 -29.67 -6.07
N PRO A 504 31.06 -30.71 -6.92
CA PRO A 504 29.90 -31.58 -7.11
C PRO A 504 29.29 -32.10 -5.78
N ALA A 505 30.14 -32.42 -4.80
CA ALA A 505 29.70 -32.90 -3.49
C ALA A 505 29.12 -31.80 -2.58
N SER A 506 29.73 -30.61 -2.55
CA SER A 506 29.22 -29.50 -1.72
C SER A 506 28.02 -28.81 -2.34
N PHE A 507 27.87 -28.83 -3.67
CA PHE A 507 26.75 -28.24 -4.38
C PHE A 507 25.41 -28.81 -3.90
N GLU A 508 25.27 -30.12 -3.72
CA GLU A 508 24.02 -30.73 -3.20
C GLU A 508 23.55 -30.12 -1.87
N THR A 509 24.50 -29.73 -1.00
CA THR A 509 24.18 -29.12 0.31
C THR A 509 23.94 -27.61 0.22
N LEU A 510 24.53 -26.94 -0.78
CA LEU A 510 24.43 -25.50 -1.00
C LEU A 510 23.35 -25.11 -2.01
N LYS A 511 22.83 -26.06 -2.80
CA LYS A 511 21.93 -25.89 -3.94
C LYS A 511 20.73 -25.02 -3.61
N ALA A 512 20.03 -25.31 -2.50
CA ALA A 512 18.87 -24.54 -2.10
C ALA A 512 19.20 -23.06 -1.78
N GLN A 513 20.37 -22.81 -1.17
CA GLN A 513 20.80 -21.45 -0.84
C GLN A 513 21.32 -20.69 -2.07
N ILE A 514 22.05 -21.36 -2.96
CA ILE A 514 22.51 -20.79 -4.24
C ILE A 514 21.29 -20.44 -5.12
N MET A 515 20.29 -21.32 -5.19
CA MET A 515 19.03 -21.04 -5.89
C MET A 515 18.24 -19.90 -5.24
N ALA A 516 18.31 -19.74 -3.92
CA ALA A 516 17.73 -18.57 -3.28
C ALA A 516 18.43 -17.27 -3.69
N VAL A 517 19.76 -17.28 -3.88
CA VAL A 517 20.49 -16.12 -4.42
C VAL A 517 20.06 -15.82 -5.86
N GLU A 518 19.98 -16.84 -6.72
CA GLU A 518 19.50 -16.70 -8.11
C GLU A 518 18.08 -16.14 -8.20
N ILE A 519 17.15 -16.69 -7.40
CA ILE A 519 15.74 -16.28 -7.42
C ILE A 519 15.58 -14.86 -6.87
N GLU A 520 16.30 -14.50 -5.81
CA GLU A 520 16.21 -13.16 -5.24
C GLU A 520 16.85 -12.12 -6.16
N ARG A 521 17.96 -12.46 -6.84
CA ARG A 521 18.66 -11.53 -7.73
C ARG A 521 17.98 -11.38 -9.09
N TYR A 522 17.50 -12.48 -9.68
CA TYR A 522 17.03 -12.50 -11.08
C TYR A 522 15.53 -12.81 -11.22
N GLY A 523 14.86 -13.24 -10.15
CA GLY A 523 13.44 -13.63 -10.15
C GLY A 523 13.24 -15.15 -10.32
N ALA A 524 12.00 -15.64 -10.17
CA ALA A 524 11.71 -17.07 -10.36
C ALA A 524 11.43 -17.41 -11.83
N VAL A 525 11.92 -18.56 -12.32
CA VAL A 525 11.71 -19.04 -13.70
C VAL A 525 10.22 -19.10 -14.10
N SER A 526 9.32 -19.30 -13.14
CA SER A 526 7.86 -19.35 -13.38
C SER A 526 7.21 -17.98 -13.65
N GLN A 527 7.95 -16.88 -13.50
CA GLN A 527 7.45 -15.52 -13.72
C GLN A 527 7.66 -15.01 -15.15
N TYR A 528 8.33 -15.78 -16.02
CA TYR A 528 8.61 -15.37 -17.41
C TYR A 528 7.51 -15.76 -18.41
N PRO A 529 7.22 -14.90 -19.40
CA PRO A 529 6.26 -15.20 -20.47
C PRO A 529 6.61 -16.50 -21.24
N PRO A 530 5.61 -17.33 -21.62
CA PRO A 530 5.85 -18.61 -22.30
C PRO A 530 6.63 -18.50 -23.60
N ASP A 531 6.59 -17.36 -24.29
CA ASP A 531 7.32 -17.06 -25.52
C ASP A 531 8.83 -16.80 -25.29
N VAL A 532 9.20 -16.23 -24.14
CA VAL A 532 10.61 -16.13 -23.70
C VAL A 532 11.18 -17.54 -23.46
N MET A 533 10.39 -18.40 -22.82
CA MET A 533 10.79 -19.80 -22.53
C MET A 533 10.79 -20.71 -23.77
N ARG A 534 9.92 -20.47 -24.77
CA ARG A 534 9.79 -21.29 -26.00
C ARG A 534 10.83 -20.99 -27.07
N ALA A 535 11.39 -19.78 -27.10
CA ALA A 535 12.32 -19.36 -28.15
C ALA A 535 13.78 -19.82 -27.94
N GLY A 536 14.05 -20.64 -26.91
CA GLY A 536 15.42 -20.97 -26.49
C GLY A 536 16.18 -19.78 -25.90
N ARG A 537 15.54 -18.62 -25.75
CA ARG A 537 16.13 -17.38 -25.23
C ARG A 537 15.78 -17.23 -23.75
N ARG A 538 16.53 -17.94 -22.90
CA ARG A 538 16.45 -17.80 -21.44
C ARG A 538 16.76 -16.33 -21.03
N PRO A 539 16.28 -15.85 -19.86
CA PRO A 539 16.78 -14.62 -19.28
C PRO A 539 18.31 -14.65 -19.22
N LEU A 540 18.99 -13.66 -19.80
CA LEU A 540 20.45 -13.58 -19.76
C LEU A 540 20.87 -13.58 -18.27
N LEU A 541 21.71 -14.56 -17.89
CA LEU A 541 22.32 -14.74 -16.57
C LEU A 541 21.51 -15.42 -15.46
N GLN A 542 20.29 -15.91 -15.71
CA GLN A 542 19.66 -16.83 -14.75
C GLN A 542 20.02 -18.28 -15.07
N PHE A 543 20.67 -18.95 -14.13
CA PHE A 543 21.10 -20.33 -14.31
C PHE A 543 20.19 -21.30 -13.57
N THR A 544 19.70 -22.33 -14.28
CA THR A 544 19.00 -23.43 -13.60
C THR A 544 19.99 -24.26 -12.80
N ALA A 545 19.50 -24.96 -11.78
CA ALA A 545 20.37 -25.81 -10.98
C ALA A 545 21.08 -26.87 -11.84
N GLU A 546 20.42 -27.40 -12.88
CA GLU A 546 21.02 -28.36 -13.81
C GLU A 546 22.19 -27.76 -14.61
N MET A 547 22.13 -26.46 -14.97
CA MET A 547 23.24 -25.81 -15.66
C MET A 547 24.44 -25.62 -14.73
N LEU A 548 24.21 -25.17 -13.50
CA LEU A 548 25.28 -25.02 -12.51
C LEU A 548 25.91 -26.39 -12.17
N GLU A 549 25.10 -27.44 -12.06
CA GLU A 549 25.59 -28.82 -11.87
C GLU A 549 26.42 -29.30 -13.06
N SER A 550 25.96 -29.02 -14.28
CA SER A 550 26.69 -29.37 -15.51
C SER A 550 28.05 -28.68 -15.57
N THR A 551 28.12 -27.38 -15.25
CA THR A 551 29.38 -26.64 -15.16
C THR A 551 30.34 -27.27 -14.16
N LEU A 552 29.84 -27.67 -12.98
CA LEU A 552 30.65 -28.34 -11.95
C LEU A 552 31.15 -29.73 -12.36
N GLY A 553 30.55 -30.33 -13.40
CA GLY A 553 31.04 -31.57 -14.00
C GLY A 553 32.39 -31.43 -14.71
N ASN A 554 32.79 -30.21 -15.07
CA ASN A 554 34.09 -29.96 -15.68
C ASN A 554 35.23 -30.14 -14.65
N PRO A 555 36.27 -30.96 -14.92
CA PRO A 555 37.39 -31.16 -13.99
C PRO A 555 38.18 -29.89 -13.62
N ARG A 556 38.07 -28.83 -14.43
CA ARG A 556 38.70 -27.52 -14.23
C ARG A 556 37.69 -26.44 -13.81
N ALA A 557 36.49 -26.82 -13.38
CA ALA A 557 35.51 -25.88 -12.84
C ALA A 557 36.04 -25.20 -11.57
N ILE A 558 35.71 -23.90 -11.43
CA ILE A 558 36.01 -23.13 -10.23
C ILE A 558 34.68 -22.59 -9.72
N GLY A 559 34.27 -23.08 -8.56
CA GLY A 559 33.07 -22.64 -7.87
C GLY A 559 33.41 -22.06 -6.49
N VAL A 560 32.86 -20.89 -6.19
CA VAL A 560 33.08 -20.15 -4.95
C VAL A 560 31.73 -19.69 -4.41
N ALA A 561 31.46 -19.96 -3.13
CA ALA A 561 30.35 -19.36 -2.41
C ALA A 561 30.87 -18.55 -1.22
N LEU A 562 30.27 -17.40 -0.97
CA LEU A 562 30.54 -16.57 0.19
C LEU A 562 29.39 -16.73 1.18
N ARG A 563 29.71 -17.13 2.41
CA ARG A 563 28.76 -17.30 3.50
C ARG A 563 29.02 -16.26 4.57
N ASP A 564 27.98 -15.58 5.01
CA ASP A 564 28.08 -14.75 6.20
C ASP A 564 28.17 -15.64 7.45
N ARG A 565 29.23 -15.49 8.26
CA ARG A 565 29.41 -16.23 9.51
C ARG A 565 28.34 -15.90 10.54
N VAL A 566 27.71 -14.73 10.47
CA VAL A 566 26.70 -14.30 11.45
C VAL A 566 25.35 -14.93 11.14
N SER A 567 24.84 -14.75 9.91
CA SER A 567 23.54 -15.28 9.48
C SER A 567 23.59 -16.72 8.98
N GLN A 568 24.78 -17.28 8.75
CA GLN A 568 25.00 -18.59 8.15
C GLN A 568 24.41 -18.75 6.74
N ARG A 569 24.06 -17.64 6.08
CA ARG A 569 23.44 -17.60 4.76
C ARG A 569 24.51 -17.42 3.68
N ILE A 570 24.36 -18.13 2.55
CA ILE A 570 25.12 -17.79 1.33
C ILE A 570 24.68 -16.42 0.83
N VAL A 571 25.62 -15.48 0.77
CA VAL A 571 25.39 -14.08 0.38
C VAL A 571 25.84 -13.77 -1.04
N ALA A 572 26.76 -14.55 -1.60
CA ALA A 572 27.18 -14.45 -2.98
C ALA A 572 27.75 -15.79 -3.47
N TYR A 573 27.78 -16.00 -4.78
CA TYR A 573 28.47 -17.12 -5.38
C TYR A 573 28.93 -16.81 -6.80
N ALA A 574 29.98 -17.51 -7.23
CA ALA A 574 30.52 -17.46 -8.58
C ALA A 574 30.86 -18.88 -9.04
N LEU A 575 30.61 -19.17 -10.31
CA LEU A 575 30.88 -20.46 -10.91
C LEU A 575 31.28 -20.31 -12.38
N GLY A 576 32.30 -21.05 -12.80
CA GLY A 576 32.74 -21.08 -14.18
C GLY A 576 33.68 -22.24 -14.47
N SER A 577 34.04 -22.40 -15.74
CA SER A 577 34.91 -23.50 -16.20
C SER A 577 35.60 -23.16 -17.53
N ALA A 578 36.41 -24.07 -18.06
CA ALA A 578 36.86 -24.02 -19.45
C ALA A 578 35.71 -24.50 -20.36
N LEU A 579 35.52 -23.90 -21.53
CA LEU A 579 34.53 -24.41 -22.49
C LEU A 579 35.02 -25.73 -23.11
N GLU A 580 34.31 -26.83 -22.87
CA GLU A 580 34.47 -28.05 -23.66
C GLU A 580 33.41 -28.06 -24.77
N ASN A 581 33.82 -28.15 -26.03
CA ASN A 581 32.96 -28.33 -27.20
C ASN A 581 31.92 -27.21 -27.50
N HIS A 582 32.36 -25.96 -27.63
CA HIS A 582 31.55 -24.85 -28.21
C HIS A 582 30.11 -24.75 -27.67
N ASP A 583 29.95 -24.72 -26.35
CA ASP A 583 28.66 -24.45 -25.71
C ASP A 583 28.15 -23.02 -26.00
N GLU A 584 26.82 -22.87 -25.99
CA GLU A 584 26.02 -21.70 -26.40
C GLU A 584 26.29 -20.39 -25.60
N GLU A 585 27.21 -20.39 -24.64
CA GLU A 585 27.46 -19.26 -23.72
C GLU A 585 28.67 -18.39 -24.10
N GLY A 586 29.48 -18.83 -25.08
CA GLY A 586 30.54 -18.00 -25.66
C GLY A 586 29.99 -17.02 -26.70
N VAL A 587 30.43 -15.76 -26.65
CA VAL A 587 30.15 -14.80 -27.72
C VAL A 587 31.12 -15.06 -28.88
N GLY A 588 30.62 -15.20 -30.11
CA GLY A 588 31.45 -15.42 -31.31
C GLY A 588 32.45 -14.30 -31.64
N ALA A 589 32.36 -13.16 -30.95
CA ALA A 589 33.33 -12.08 -30.98
C ALA A 589 34.53 -12.29 -30.02
N ASP A 590 34.51 -13.30 -29.16
CA ASP A 590 35.65 -13.68 -28.33
C ASP A 590 36.73 -14.34 -29.22
N PRO A 591 37.89 -13.70 -29.42
CA PRO A 591 38.94 -14.23 -30.29
C PRO A 591 39.57 -15.54 -29.77
N ARG A 592 39.29 -15.91 -28.51
CA ARG A 592 39.79 -17.13 -27.85
C ARG A 592 38.68 -18.13 -27.53
N GLN A 593 37.51 -18.00 -28.17
CA GLN A 593 36.37 -18.89 -27.94
C GLN A 593 36.77 -20.38 -28.05
N GLY A 594 36.65 -21.11 -26.95
CA GLY A 594 36.95 -22.55 -26.90
C GLY A 594 38.43 -22.89 -26.70
N GLU A 595 39.31 -21.91 -26.42
CA GLU A 595 40.67 -22.20 -26.00
C GLU A 595 40.73 -22.69 -24.55
N ASN A 596 41.48 -23.77 -24.31
CA ASN A 596 41.66 -24.36 -22.97
C ASN A 596 42.44 -23.47 -21.97
N ASN A 597 42.93 -22.31 -22.39
CA ASN A 597 43.62 -21.31 -21.56
C ASN A 597 42.67 -20.19 -21.06
N THR A 598 41.39 -20.19 -21.45
CA THR A 598 40.41 -19.15 -21.07
C THR A 598 39.41 -19.70 -20.05
N TYR A 599 39.25 -18.98 -18.94
CA TYR A 599 38.24 -19.26 -17.92
C TYR A 599 36.97 -18.48 -18.23
N TYR A 600 35.87 -19.19 -18.41
CA TYR A 600 34.56 -18.59 -18.64
C TYR A 600 33.81 -18.52 -17.32
N LEU A 601 33.60 -17.30 -16.83
CA LEU A 601 32.75 -17.06 -15.67
C LEU A 601 31.29 -17.14 -16.14
N GLN A 602 30.65 -18.26 -15.86
CA GLN A 602 29.30 -18.56 -16.34
C GLN A 602 28.26 -17.92 -15.44
N ALA A 603 28.38 -18.08 -14.12
CA ALA A 603 27.46 -17.51 -13.15
C ALA A 603 28.19 -16.66 -12.10
N LEU A 604 27.62 -15.50 -11.79
CA LEU A 604 28.06 -14.62 -10.70
C LEU A 604 26.82 -13.91 -10.14
N ALA A 605 26.50 -14.15 -8.88
CA ALA A 605 25.38 -13.48 -8.23
C ALA A 605 25.71 -13.12 -6.78
N THR A 606 25.19 -11.99 -6.34
CA THR A 606 25.23 -11.51 -4.95
C THR A 606 23.83 -11.11 -4.54
N LEU A 607 23.43 -11.44 -3.31
CA LEU A 607 22.14 -11.08 -2.76
C LEU A 607 21.92 -9.57 -2.80
N PRO A 608 20.84 -9.08 -3.45
CA PRO A 608 20.48 -7.67 -3.43
C PRO A 608 20.24 -7.13 -2.02
N SER A 609 19.84 -8.00 -1.08
CA SER A 609 19.58 -7.63 0.32
C SER A 609 20.82 -7.28 1.14
N VAL A 610 22.03 -7.50 0.62
CA VAL A 610 23.30 -7.20 1.32
C VAL A 610 23.73 -5.78 1.01
N GLN A 611 23.88 -4.93 2.05
CA GLN A 611 24.17 -3.50 1.84
C GLN A 611 25.49 -3.27 1.10
N ASN A 612 26.54 -4.00 1.49
CA ASN A 612 27.85 -3.92 0.86
C ASN A 612 28.03 -4.93 -0.28
N HIS A 613 26.95 -5.23 -1.03
CA HIS A 613 26.99 -6.20 -2.15
C HIS A 613 28.07 -5.89 -3.18
N VAL A 614 28.41 -4.61 -3.44
CA VAL A 614 29.51 -4.22 -4.34
C VAL A 614 30.87 -4.67 -3.78
N GLU A 615 31.09 -4.53 -2.48
CA GLU A 615 32.33 -4.98 -1.83
C GLU A 615 32.44 -6.52 -1.84
N ILE A 616 31.32 -7.20 -1.56
CA ILE A 616 31.22 -8.66 -1.63
C ILE A 616 31.47 -9.17 -3.05
N GLU A 617 30.87 -8.52 -4.06
CA GLU A 617 31.03 -8.85 -5.48
C GLU A 617 32.48 -8.62 -5.94
N ASN A 618 33.10 -7.52 -5.53
CA ASN A 618 34.51 -7.24 -5.80
C ASN A 618 35.43 -8.27 -5.12
N HIS A 619 35.14 -8.63 -3.87
CA HIS A 619 35.89 -9.66 -3.16
C HIS A 619 35.78 -11.03 -3.84
N LEU A 620 34.58 -11.39 -4.29
CA LEU A 620 34.31 -12.61 -5.03
C LEU A 620 35.08 -12.64 -6.37
N LEU A 621 35.09 -11.52 -7.11
CA LEU A 621 35.86 -11.40 -8.36
C LEU A 621 37.37 -11.57 -8.14
N GLU A 622 37.93 -11.02 -7.05
CA GLU A 622 39.35 -11.22 -6.70
C GLU A 622 39.66 -12.68 -6.35
N ILE A 623 38.76 -13.37 -5.65
CA ILE A 623 38.92 -14.80 -5.35
C ILE A 623 38.90 -15.62 -6.63
N VAL A 624 37.92 -15.37 -7.51
CA VAL A 624 37.79 -16.06 -8.80
C VAL A 624 39.04 -15.84 -9.66
N ARG A 625 39.51 -14.60 -9.77
CA ARG A 625 40.75 -14.26 -10.49
C ARG A 625 41.95 -15.01 -9.96
N SER A 626 42.14 -15.01 -8.64
CA SER A 626 43.27 -15.68 -7.99
C SER A 626 43.26 -17.18 -8.27
N ARG A 627 42.08 -17.81 -8.19
CA ARG A 627 41.89 -19.23 -8.47
C ARG A 627 42.08 -19.58 -9.95
N ALA A 628 41.57 -18.74 -10.86
CA ALA A 628 41.75 -18.94 -12.29
C ALA A 628 43.23 -18.89 -12.68
N ARG A 629 43.99 -17.93 -12.16
CA ARG A 629 45.46 -17.87 -12.36
C ARG A 629 46.18 -19.09 -11.81
N ALA A 630 45.83 -19.52 -10.59
CA ALA A 630 46.41 -20.70 -9.97
C ALA A 630 46.10 -21.99 -10.76
N ALA A 631 44.93 -22.06 -11.40
CA ALA A 631 44.53 -23.16 -12.28
C ALA A 631 45.12 -23.07 -13.71
N GLY A 632 46.01 -22.11 -13.96
CA GLY A 632 46.73 -21.96 -15.23
C GLY A 632 45.93 -21.33 -16.36
N PHE A 633 44.86 -20.58 -16.05
CA PHE A 633 44.15 -19.79 -17.06
C PHE A 633 44.87 -18.46 -17.32
N GLU A 634 45.03 -18.12 -18.60
CA GLU A 634 45.64 -16.87 -19.05
C GLU A 634 44.61 -15.77 -19.25
N PHE A 635 43.33 -16.13 -19.48
CA PHE A 635 42.25 -15.19 -19.75
C PHE A 635 41.01 -15.49 -18.92
N LEU A 636 40.22 -14.45 -18.64
CA LEU A 636 38.88 -14.55 -18.07
C LEU A 636 37.89 -13.86 -19.01
N SER A 637 36.86 -14.59 -19.43
CA SER A 637 35.74 -14.07 -20.23
C SER A 637 34.44 -14.20 -19.42
N ALA A 638 33.60 -13.16 -19.40
CA ALA A 638 32.36 -13.16 -18.63
C ALA A 638 31.26 -12.33 -19.29
N LEU A 639 30.03 -12.84 -19.30
CA LEU A 639 28.83 -12.02 -19.53
C LEU A 639 28.33 -11.51 -18.18
N ILE A 640 28.23 -10.20 -18.03
CA ILE A 640 27.90 -9.56 -16.74
C ILE A 640 27.12 -8.27 -16.95
N GLU A 641 26.47 -7.78 -15.89
CA GLU A 641 25.83 -6.46 -15.91
C GLU A 641 26.87 -5.36 -16.18
N GLU A 642 26.54 -4.40 -17.06
CA GLU A 642 27.43 -3.27 -17.42
C GLU A 642 27.91 -2.50 -16.17
N ARG A 643 27.10 -2.47 -15.11
CA ARG A 643 27.48 -1.83 -13.84
C ARG A 643 28.69 -2.50 -13.18
N ILE A 644 28.88 -3.81 -13.32
CA ILE A 644 29.99 -4.53 -12.69
C ILE A 644 31.31 -4.11 -13.34
N HIS A 645 31.30 -3.75 -14.62
CA HIS A 645 32.45 -3.12 -15.28
C HIS A 645 32.75 -1.71 -14.73
N GLN A 646 31.77 -1.01 -14.16
CA GLN A 646 31.95 0.31 -13.55
C GLN A 646 32.35 0.25 -12.08
N THR A 647 31.83 -0.73 -11.33
CA THR A 647 32.02 -0.86 -9.88
C THR A 647 33.06 -1.90 -9.48
N GLY A 648 33.51 -2.71 -10.44
CA GLY A 648 34.44 -3.82 -10.27
C GLY A 648 35.85 -3.43 -9.82
N PRO A 649 36.70 -4.41 -9.51
CA PRO A 649 38.12 -4.19 -9.27
C PRO A 649 38.82 -3.54 -10.47
N ALA A 650 39.90 -2.80 -10.25
CA ALA A 650 40.57 -2.01 -11.29
C ALA A 650 40.92 -2.83 -12.55
N TRP A 651 41.46 -4.04 -12.36
CA TRP A 651 41.82 -4.95 -13.46
C TRP A 651 40.63 -5.39 -14.32
N PHE A 652 39.42 -5.33 -13.76
CA PHE A 652 38.19 -5.76 -14.42
C PHE A 652 37.44 -4.58 -15.02
N ARG A 653 37.57 -3.37 -14.46
CA ARG A 653 37.08 -2.13 -15.09
C ARG A 653 37.84 -1.76 -16.37
N GLU A 654 39.08 -2.21 -16.46
CA GLU A 654 39.93 -2.07 -17.65
C GLU A 654 39.74 -3.25 -18.64
N ALA A 655 38.81 -4.17 -18.36
CA ALA A 655 38.51 -5.28 -19.25
C ALA A 655 38.03 -4.79 -20.62
N GLU A 656 38.45 -5.49 -21.66
CA GLU A 656 38.00 -5.24 -23.02
C GLU A 656 36.54 -5.69 -23.18
N ILE A 657 35.67 -4.78 -23.60
CA ILE A 657 34.27 -5.09 -23.89
C ILE A 657 34.19 -5.61 -25.33
N LEU A 658 33.90 -6.90 -25.46
CA LEU A 658 33.80 -7.59 -26.75
C LEU A 658 32.42 -7.42 -27.40
N GLN A 659 31.37 -7.36 -26.59
CA GLN A 659 29.99 -7.14 -27.04
C GLN A 659 29.15 -6.50 -25.94
N THR A 660 28.23 -5.61 -26.31
CA THR A 660 27.16 -5.11 -25.43
C THR A 660 25.83 -5.70 -25.88
N ILE A 661 25.04 -6.19 -24.93
CA ILE A 661 23.76 -6.86 -25.19
C ILE A 661 22.70 -6.23 -24.28
N ASP A 662 21.56 -5.85 -24.87
CA ASP A 662 20.41 -5.41 -24.10
C ASP A 662 19.69 -6.62 -23.48
N ASN A 663 19.20 -6.47 -22.25
CA ASN A 663 18.41 -7.54 -21.62
C ASN A 663 17.20 -7.92 -22.48
N TYR A 664 17.03 -9.21 -22.80
CA TYR A 664 15.82 -9.72 -23.45
C TYR A 664 14.54 -9.42 -22.64
N LEU A 665 14.67 -9.12 -21.35
CA LEU A 665 13.56 -8.72 -20.46
C LEU A 665 13.14 -7.24 -20.59
N ARG A 666 13.80 -6.42 -21.44
CA ARG A 666 13.56 -4.96 -21.53
C ARG A 666 13.62 -4.23 -20.18
N SER A 667 14.41 -4.74 -19.22
CA SER A 667 14.55 -4.18 -17.87
C SER A 667 15.30 -2.85 -17.82
N GLY A 668 15.81 -2.36 -18.95
CA GLY A 668 16.68 -1.19 -19.02
C GLY A 668 18.11 -1.42 -18.52
N ILE A 669 18.43 -2.63 -18.05
CA ILE A 669 19.77 -3.03 -17.62
C ILE A 669 20.54 -3.56 -18.83
N ARG A 670 21.71 -2.98 -19.10
CA ARG A 670 22.63 -3.40 -20.16
C ARG A 670 23.64 -4.41 -19.63
N PHE A 671 24.03 -5.34 -20.50
CA PHE A 671 25.05 -6.34 -20.21
C PHE A 671 26.23 -6.19 -21.15
N VAL A 672 27.41 -6.55 -20.67
CA VAL A 672 28.65 -6.55 -21.44
C VAL A 672 29.30 -7.91 -21.34
N TYR A 673 29.79 -8.39 -22.48
CA TYR A 673 30.72 -9.50 -22.53
C TYR A 673 32.13 -8.91 -22.43
N ALA A 674 32.81 -9.15 -21.31
CA ALA A 674 34.11 -8.57 -21.00
C ALA A 674 35.20 -9.66 -20.98
N GLN A 675 36.38 -9.35 -21.52
CA GLN A 675 37.55 -10.21 -21.48
C GLN A 675 38.73 -9.51 -20.78
N VAL A 676 39.44 -10.28 -19.95
CA VAL A 676 40.61 -9.83 -19.20
C VAL A 676 41.80 -10.75 -19.45
N ASN A 677 42.99 -10.16 -19.63
CA ASN A 677 44.26 -10.86 -19.56
C ASN A 677 44.71 -11.02 -18.10
N LEU A 678 44.75 -12.27 -17.62
CA LEU A 678 45.16 -12.61 -16.25
C LEU A 678 46.68 -12.71 -16.08
N ALA A 679 47.45 -12.80 -17.17
CA ALA A 679 48.89 -12.97 -17.18
C ALA A 679 49.69 -11.64 -17.11
N GLY A 680 49.05 -10.48 -17.31
CA GLY A 680 49.72 -9.19 -17.51
C GLY A 680 49.73 -8.17 -16.35
N ALA A 681 49.09 -8.43 -15.21
CA ALA A 681 49.00 -7.44 -14.12
C ALA A 681 50.14 -7.60 -13.10
N GLY A 682 51.15 -6.74 -13.17
CA GLY A 682 52.20 -6.63 -12.16
C GLY A 682 51.67 -6.09 -10.82
N GLU A 683 52.17 -6.62 -9.70
CA GLU A 683 51.86 -6.14 -8.34
C GLU A 683 52.39 -4.72 -8.09
N PRO A 684 51.71 -3.87 -7.30
CA PRO A 684 52.29 -2.61 -6.84
C PRO A 684 53.35 -2.88 -5.75
N GLU A 685 54.57 -2.36 -5.94
CA GLU A 685 55.67 -2.42 -4.96
C GLU A 685 55.26 -1.83 -3.59
N ALA A 686 55.50 -2.59 -2.53
CA ALA A 686 55.36 -2.15 -1.15
C ALA A 686 56.40 -1.06 -0.82
N ALA A 687 55.93 0.10 -0.33
CA ALA A 687 56.78 1.21 0.09
C ALA A 687 57.69 0.79 1.27
N ALA A 688 59.01 0.85 1.06
CA ALA A 688 60.03 0.65 2.09
C ALA A 688 60.12 1.86 3.05
N PRO A 689 60.50 1.66 4.33
CA PRO A 689 60.49 2.72 5.33
C PRO A 689 61.67 3.68 5.19
N SER A 690 61.40 4.97 5.35
CA SER A 690 62.39 6.04 5.30
C SER A 690 63.42 5.95 6.42
N ALA A 691 64.71 5.84 6.07
CA ALA A 691 65.83 6.06 6.97
C ALA A 691 66.75 7.18 6.41
N ARG A 692 66.83 8.26 7.20
CA ARG A 692 67.81 9.37 7.31
C ARG A 692 68.96 9.49 6.29
N GLY A 693 69.24 10.75 5.93
CA GLY A 693 70.61 11.30 5.96
C GLY A 693 71.03 12.13 4.73
N GLY A 694 71.02 13.45 4.88
CA GLY A 694 71.57 14.45 3.96
C GLY A 694 71.36 15.85 4.49
#